data_AF-A0A246QEI2-F1
#
_entry.id   AF-A0A246QEI2-F1
#
_cell.length_a   1.000
_cell.length_b   1.000
_cell.length_c   1.000
_cell.angle_alpha   90.00
_cell.angle_beta   90.00
_cell.angle_gamma   90.00
#
_symmetry.space_group_name_H-M   'P 1'
#
loop_
_entity.id
_entity.type
_entity.pdbx_description
1 polymer ?
#
loop_
_entity_poly.entity_id
_entity_poly.type
_entity_poly.pdbx_seq_one_letter_code
_entity_poly.pdbx_strand_id
1 'polypeptide(L)'
;MRQVRQALGPDALIISSRSVDGGIEVMATDPSALDENGRLRRPEPALQEVASNTEDDRANRPSYASSRPAAYVTPEAYVSSRPAAYEAAAAHVSPGRAGYPAPKPVVGARATTYDADDFDVADDSDGYTYTPSRPAAQRPAQPPDYPPSRPASYAAPAEPSSYAAPAQPMAAPMPQPGAHPSRMAARYVDIADMPAEQPAPKAADIPAAPSLATPEPFNANALTPGQRAGVAYNAMTDSALSVVEEDAPQPDAEQSPAAAQEWRLALETLRGTLENRIDGLLWSKGLRAEPVVATLFRTLLEAGFSAALVRALMDRLPRQFTAAQALGWARDELIAHLPVLGNEDDLLGAGGVFALVGPTGVGKTTTLAKLAARCVARVGRDQVAMLTTDNFRIGAHEQLQIYGRLMGVPTRSVRDVDELRGTLAELGHRKIILIDTTGISQRDRHVAEQAAMLNGAGRPVQRLLVLNAASQGDTLDEVAQAYRNVGDQPIRGCIITKVDEASRYAATLDTAIRHRLPIHYVSRGQRVPEHMEVPQAAELVDGAFACLKRPALYTPSESDLAALWSASREAAGGELADPVRRRQLLAAAVAQPLGKRADDEGEMDAALAWMNTDPACVQARLGWREFGGARPLPTEALWSKPMEMARSEFSATCQRHLLAIHGKAPLRGDGLPGGQLHAALLMSDRGAALAAPAHQLVMQHGAVTTYETAGAAALANASPADALAGRVQWLGAALPHLPVVHVIDAGTAALWATLSEQGHAWLSRCTGALRVMQEETPTILQAVAKSLGYVPVGQAGDMPGLTVMKDDKPVALRLWAAGTEVGLAARGTDGGLMRLVCAKLIDPAGKVVSVLYGLTNVSVTQADAAAVARWLVLNDQAKSAFRYMVHAWQPLAGAGTGDDALQRQALMAGQLGAACWQLAHAPNAAVMRRLLQNLMGPERKLPARLVPPALLRFFAMVEMAG
;
A
#
# COMPACT_ATOMS: atom_id res chain seq x y z
N MET A 1 -28.30 -2.59 29.98
CA MET A 1 -28.10 -1.18 30.41
C MET A 1 -28.53 -0.87 31.83
N ARG A 2 -29.82 -1.00 32.21
CA ARG A 2 -30.26 -0.69 33.59
C ARG A 2 -29.55 -1.54 34.67
N GLN A 3 -29.36 -2.83 34.39
CA GLN A 3 -28.59 -3.75 35.25
C GLN A 3 -27.10 -3.37 35.37
N VAL A 4 -26.48 -2.91 34.27
CA VAL A 4 -25.08 -2.44 34.26
C VAL A 4 -24.93 -1.20 35.14
N ARG A 5 -25.87 -0.24 35.05
CA ARG A 5 -25.85 0.97 35.90
C ARG A 5 -26.15 0.68 37.38
N GLN A 6 -26.90 -0.38 37.68
CA GLN A 6 -27.12 -0.81 39.07
C GLN A 6 -25.87 -1.47 39.67
N ALA A 7 -25.08 -2.18 38.87
CA ALA A 7 -23.89 -2.89 39.35
C ALA A 7 -22.63 -2.01 39.40
N LEU A 8 -22.48 -1.06 38.47
CA LEU A 8 -21.25 -0.28 38.27
C LEU A 8 -21.45 1.24 38.37
N GLY A 9 -22.65 1.69 38.76
CA GLY A 9 -22.96 3.11 38.92
C GLY A 9 -23.52 3.80 37.66
N PRO A 10 -24.02 5.04 37.80
CA PRO A 10 -24.67 5.77 36.70
C PRO A 10 -23.75 6.04 35.51
N ASP A 11 -22.44 6.15 35.78
CA ASP A 11 -21.39 6.51 34.81
C ASP A 11 -20.64 5.30 34.22
N ALA A 12 -21.19 4.09 34.39
CA ALA A 12 -20.60 2.87 33.87
C ALA A 12 -20.39 2.92 32.35
N LEU A 13 -19.16 2.67 31.91
CA LEU A 13 -18.75 2.75 30.52
C LEU A 13 -18.70 1.34 29.90
N ILE A 14 -19.43 1.13 28.79
CA ILE A 14 -19.42 -0.15 28.08
C ILE A 14 -18.17 -0.23 27.22
N ILE A 15 -17.32 -1.22 27.50
CA ILE A 15 -16.11 -1.48 26.73
C ILE A 15 -16.42 -2.35 25.51
N SER A 16 -17.33 -3.31 25.66
CA SER A 16 -17.70 -4.23 24.57
C SER A 16 -19.11 -4.77 24.77
N SER A 17 -19.85 -4.93 23.67
CA SER A 17 -21.08 -5.71 23.65
C SER A 17 -21.02 -6.73 22.52
N ARG A 18 -21.43 -7.96 22.79
CA ARG A 18 -21.59 -9.00 21.77
C ARG A 18 -22.91 -9.74 21.96
N SER A 19 -23.60 -10.00 20.85
CA SER A 19 -24.77 -10.86 20.87
C SER A 19 -24.33 -12.32 20.99
N VAL A 20 -24.99 -13.07 21.87
CA VAL A 20 -24.79 -14.51 22.08
C VAL A 20 -26.15 -15.20 22.09
N ASP A 21 -26.21 -16.50 21.84
CA ASP A 21 -27.49 -17.21 21.79
C ASP A 21 -28.24 -17.07 23.13
N GLY A 22 -29.44 -16.49 23.05
CA GLY A 22 -30.28 -16.14 24.21
C GLY A 22 -30.15 -14.71 24.74
N GLY A 23 -29.22 -13.87 24.26
CA GLY A 23 -29.13 -12.48 24.75
C GLY A 23 -27.96 -11.63 24.25
N ILE A 24 -27.54 -10.68 25.09
CA ILE A 24 -26.41 -9.78 24.83
C ILE A 24 -25.47 -9.82 26.03
N GLU A 25 -24.22 -10.18 25.78
CA GLU A 25 -23.14 -10.11 26.75
C GLU A 25 -22.51 -8.71 26.71
N VAL A 26 -22.44 -8.03 27.85
CA VAL A 26 -21.93 -6.65 27.95
C VAL A 26 -20.80 -6.60 28.97
N MET A 27 -19.62 -6.15 28.52
CA MET A 27 -18.46 -5.88 29.38
C MET A 27 -18.40 -4.38 29.66
N ALA A 28 -18.47 -3.98 30.93
CA ALA A 28 -18.48 -2.59 31.37
C ALA A 28 -17.52 -2.38 32.55
N THR A 29 -17.04 -1.15 32.72
CA THR A 29 -16.14 -0.75 33.82
C THR A 29 -16.50 0.63 34.38
N ASP A 30 -15.92 0.96 35.53
CA ASP A 30 -16.03 2.28 36.16
C ASP A 30 -14.94 3.23 35.61
N PRO A 31 -15.22 4.52 35.37
CA PRO A 31 -14.26 5.47 34.81
C PRO A 31 -12.96 5.60 35.61
N SER A 32 -12.98 5.32 36.92
CA SER A 32 -11.80 5.40 37.79
C SER A 32 -10.78 4.28 37.56
N ALA A 33 -11.15 3.21 36.85
CA ALA A 33 -10.27 2.07 36.57
C ALA A 33 -9.36 2.27 35.34
N LEU A 34 -9.54 3.36 34.59
CA LEU A 34 -8.81 3.68 33.37
C LEU A 34 -7.76 4.78 33.62
N ASP A 35 -6.60 4.67 32.98
CA ASP A 35 -5.62 5.76 32.92
C ASP A 35 -6.01 6.84 31.90
N GLU A 36 -5.23 7.93 31.82
CA GLU A 36 -5.46 9.06 30.91
C GLU A 36 -5.45 8.67 29.41
N ASN A 37 -5.00 7.45 29.09
CA ASN A 37 -4.97 6.87 27.75
C ASN A 37 -6.02 5.76 27.55
N GLY A 38 -6.97 5.59 28.47
CA GLY A 38 -8.08 4.64 28.36
C GLY A 38 -7.69 3.17 28.58
N ARG A 39 -6.59 2.89 29.30
CA ARG A 39 -6.15 1.52 29.63
C ARG A 39 -6.39 1.21 31.11
N LEU A 40 -6.74 -0.05 31.41
CA LEU A 40 -6.94 -0.52 32.78
C LEU A 40 -5.66 -0.36 33.61
N ARG A 41 -5.72 0.40 34.71
CA ARG A 41 -4.61 0.58 35.66
C ARG A 41 -4.25 -0.76 36.30
N ARG A 42 -2.97 -1.17 36.23
CA ARG A 42 -2.46 -2.34 36.99
C ARG A 42 -2.16 -1.93 38.43
N PRO A 43 -2.46 -2.77 39.44
CA PRO A 43 -2.10 -2.48 40.82
C PRO A 43 -0.57 -2.60 41.02
N GLU A 44 0.04 -1.59 41.65
CA GLU A 44 1.46 -1.59 42.02
C GLU A 44 1.73 -2.45 43.28
N PRO A 45 2.93 -3.06 43.39
CA PRO A 45 3.31 -3.83 44.56
C PRO A 45 3.76 -2.89 45.70
N ALA A 46 3.15 -3.04 46.87
CA ALA A 46 3.53 -2.28 48.07
C ALA A 46 4.89 -2.73 48.63
N LEU A 47 5.82 -1.79 48.71
CA LEU A 47 6.99 -1.75 49.60
C LEU A 47 6.79 -0.49 50.45
N GLN A 48 7.08 -0.37 51.74
CA GLN A 48 7.76 -1.16 52.76
C GLN A 48 7.47 -0.39 54.06
N GLU A 49 7.40 -1.01 55.24
CA GLU A 49 8.02 -0.43 56.45
C GLU A 49 8.14 -1.44 57.58
N VAL A 50 9.35 -1.54 58.12
CA VAL A 50 9.77 -2.37 59.25
C VAL A 50 10.21 -1.42 60.36
N ALA A 51 9.54 -1.46 61.50
CA ALA A 51 10.02 -0.98 62.80
C ALA A 51 9.25 -1.79 63.88
N SER A 52 9.83 -2.87 64.41
CA SER A 52 10.70 -2.94 65.61
C SER A 52 9.92 -3.11 66.92
N ASN A 53 10.08 -4.30 67.52
CA ASN A 53 10.03 -4.64 68.96
C ASN A 53 8.64 -4.54 69.66
N THR A 54 8.18 -5.46 70.52
CA THR A 54 8.80 -6.52 71.35
C THR A 54 7.69 -7.39 71.95
N GLU A 55 7.95 -8.70 72.12
CA GLU A 55 7.48 -9.67 73.16
C GLU A 55 5.96 -9.87 73.37
N ASP A 56 5.34 -11.05 73.52
CA ASP A 56 5.66 -12.43 73.98
C ASP A 56 4.42 -13.29 73.50
N ASP A 57 4.33 -14.61 73.33
CA ASP A 57 5.00 -15.77 73.90
C ASP A 57 4.61 -17.05 73.08
N ARG A 58 5.60 -17.94 72.89
CA ARG A 58 5.65 -19.41 72.70
C ARG A 58 4.69 -20.28 71.83
N ALA A 59 5.39 -21.25 71.20
CA ALA A 59 5.01 -22.55 70.63
C ALA A 59 4.40 -22.54 69.21
N ASN A 60 4.88 -23.25 68.18
CA ASN A 60 5.76 -24.41 68.10
C ASN A 60 6.39 -24.45 66.67
N ARG A 61 7.65 -24.88 66.56
CA ARG A 61 8.51 -25.01 65.35
C ARG A 61 8.91 -26.51 65.23
N PRO A 62 9.68 -27.02 64.23
CA PRO A 62 10.15 -26.40 62.96
C PRO A 62 10.22 -27.34 61.70
N SER A 63 10.41 -26.69 60.53
CA SER A 63 11.34 -27.04 59.39
C SER A 63 11.08 -28.27 58.49
N TYR A 64 11.57 -28.44 57.23
CA TYR A 64 12.59 -27.84 56.32
C TYR A 64 12.11 -28.08 54.85
N ALA A 65 12.25 -27.14 53.89
CA ALA A 65 13.28 -27.01 52.83
C ALA A 65 13.50 -28.15 51.79
N SER A 66 13.44 -27.74 50.50
CA SER A 66 14.22 -28.15 49.30
C SER A 66 14.68 -29.60 49.07
N SER A 67 14.47 -30.12 47.85
CA SER A 67 15.49 -30.69 46.91
C SER A 67 14.88 -31.68 45.89
N ARG A 68 15.26 -31.59 44.60
CA ARG A 68 15.34 -32.74 43.65
C ARG A 68 16.59 -33.58 44.03
N PRO A 69 16.74 -34.90 43.74
CA PRO A 69 16.55 -35.51 42.40
C PRO A 69 16.12 -37.01 42.36
N ALA A 70 16.01 -37.54 41.12
CA ALA A 70 16.16 -38.96 40.73
C ALA A 70 15.08 -39.94 41.27
N ALA A 71 14.74 -41.09 40.70
CA ALA A 71 15.05 -41.83 39.47
C ALA A 71 14.25 -43.14 39.60
N TYR A 72 13.71 -43.62 38.48
CA TYR A 72 13.54 -45.04 38.15
C TYR A 72 12.44 -45.92 38.82
N VAL A 73 11.65 -46.54 37.93
CA VAL A 73 11.09 -47.91 37.95
C VAL A 73 9.66 -48.11 38.49
N THR A 74 8.70 -48.00 37.54
CA THR A 74 7.71 -49.02 37.05
C THR A 74 7.63 -50.40 37.73
N PRO A 75 6.63 -51.26 37.44
CA PRO A 75 5.30 -51.07 36.84
C PRO A 75 4.18 -51.92 37.52
N GLU A 76 3.02 -51.97 36.84
CA GLU A 76 2.05 -53.09 36.81
C GLU A 76 1.09 -53.24 38.00
N ALA A 77 -0.17 -53.64 37.83
CA ALA A 77 -1.08 -53.76 36.69
C ALA A 77 -2.44 -54.25 37.24
N TYR A 78 -3.43 -54.35 36.34
CA TYR A 78 -4.70 -55.09 36.46
C TYR A 78 -5.83 -54.43 37.29
N VAL A 79 -7.11 -54.44 36.89
CA VAL A 79 -7.86 -54.69 35.64
C VAL A 79 -9.34 -54.54 36.05
N SER A 80 -10.21 -54.14 35.10
CA SER A 80 -11.67 -54.36 35.09
C SER A 80 -12.46 -53.60 36.18
N SER A 81 -13.65 -53.02 35.96
CA SER A 81 -14.72 -53.36 35.02
C SER A 81 -15.66 -52.15 34.91
N ARG A 82 -16.11 -51.87 33.69
CA ARG A 82 -17.41 -51.21 33.39
C ARG A 82 -18.55 -52.21 33.70
N PRO A 83 -19.86 -51.83 33.78
CA PRO A 83 -20.54 -51.06 32.73
C PRO A 83 -21.79 -50.20 33.11
N ALA A 84 -22.26 -49.46 32.09
CA ALA A 84 -23.66 -49.25 31.66
C ALA A 84 -24.65 -48.50 32.58
N ALA A 85 -25.65 -47.74 32.12
CA ALA A 85 -26.08 -47.24 30.80
C ALA A 85 -27.28 -46.27 30.98
N TYR A 86 -27.64 -45.56 29.89
CA TYR A 86 -29.01 -45.24 29.41
C TYR A 86 -29.80 -44.11 30.16
N GLU A 87 -29.96 -42.89 29.59
CA GLU A 87 -31.00 -42.37 28.63
C GLU A 87 -32.30 -41.90 29.35
N ALA A 88 -33.14 -40.96 28.89
CA ALA A 88 -33.18 -39.99 27.78
C ALA A 88 -34.43 -39.07 27.95
N ALA A 89 -34.48 -37.98 27.15
CA ALA A 89 -35.66 -37.29 26.56
C ALA A 89 -36.63 -36.48 27.46
N ALA A 90 -37.38 -35.45 27.03
CA ALA A 90 -37.39 -34.48 25.91
C ALA A 90 -38.63 -33.53 26.09
N ALA A 91 -38.63 -32.36 25.39
CA ALA A 91 -39.78 -31.53 24.93
C ALA A 91 -40.64 -30.74 25.96
N HIS A 92 -41.33 -29.60 25.70
CA HIS A 92 -41.38 -28.49 24.71
C HIS A 92 -42.45 -27.47 25.23
N VAL A 93 -42.48 -26.25 24.66
CA VAL A 93 -43.64 -25.29 24.50
C VAL A 93 -43.83 -24.12 25.51
N SER A 94 -43.84 -22.88 24.98
CA SER A 94 -44.28 -21.57 25.55
C SER A 94 -45.78 -21.27 25.22
N PRO A 95 -46.52 -20.21 25.68
CA PRO A 95 -46.20 -18.75 25.61
C PRO A 95 -46.90 -17.77 26.64
N GLY A 96 -46.63 -16.43 26.57
CA GLY A 96 -47.67 -15.38 26.80
C GLY A 96 -47.51 -14.24 27.87
N ARG A 97 -47.32 -13.00 27.36
CA ARG A 97 -47.47 -11.57 27.81
C ARG A 97 -48.13 -11.04 29.15
N ALA A 98 -47.49 -9.96 29.67
CA ALA A 98 -47.94 -8.57 30.05
C ALA A 98 -48.54 -8.17 31.45
N GLY A 99 -48.06 -7.03 32.02
CA GLY A 99 -48.80 -6.12 32.96
C GLY A 99 -47.99 -5.31 34.02
N TYR A 100 -48.21 -3.97 34.11
CA TYR A 100 -47.72 -2.90 35.05
C TYR A 100 -48.24 -3.02 36.51
N PRO A 101 -47.94 -2.15 37.57
CA PRO A 101 -47.76 -0.65 37.64
C PRO A 101 -46.74 -0.04 38.68
N ALA A 102 -46.61 1.31 38.82
CA ALA A 102 -45.74 2.00 39.84
C ALA A 102 -46.06 3.53 40.12
N PRO A 103 -45.71 4.14 41.30
CA PRO A 103 -46.05 5.55 41.70
C PRO A 103 -44.86 6.53 42.08
N LYS A 104 -45.10 7.54 42.96
CA LYS A 104 -44.24 8.68 43.48
C LYS A 104 -44.61 8.98 44.99
N PRO A 105 -44.06 9.96 45.80
CA PRO A 105 -43.14 11.14 45.63
C PRO A 105 -41.83 11.08 46.49
N VAL A 106 -40.89 12.05 46.64
CA VAL A 106 -40.60 13.44 46.16
C VAL A 106 -40.93 14.68 47.07
N VAL A 107 -40.00 15.12 47.97
CA VAL A 107 -39.82 16.48 48.60
C VAL A 107 -38.35 16.62 49.09
N GLY A 108 -37.55 17.72 49.06
CA GLY A 108 -37.61 19.11 48.55
C GLY A 108 -36.46 20.00 49.13
N ALA A 109 -36.09 21.06 48.37
CA ALA A 109 -35.42 22.36 48.73
C ALA A 109 -33.94 22.40 49.25
N ARG A 110 -33.10 23.44 49.07
CA ARG A 110 -33.21 24.84 48.55
C ARG A 110 -31.91 25.25 47.78
N ALA A 111 -31.57 26.54 47.61
CA ALA A 111 -30.38 27.03 46.85
C ALA A 111 -29.94 28.49 47.21
N THR A 112 -28.83 28.97 46.61
CA THR A 112 -28.24 30.37 46.54
C THR A 112 -27.53 30.86 47.82
N THR A 113 -26.42 31.63 47.88
CA THR A 113 -25.97 32.89 47.20
C THR A 113 -24.45 33.18 47.41
N TYR A 114 -23.94 34.22 46.73
CA TYR A 114 -22.60 34.84 46.65
C TYR A 114 -22.10 35.65 47.89
N ASP A 115 -20.78 35.96 47.85
CA ASP A 115 -19.99 37.06 48.49
C ASP A 115 -19.80 37.04 50.03
N ALA A 116 -18.73 37.54 50.65
CA ALA A 116 -17.34 37.91 50.34
C ALA A 116 -16.68 38.30 51.69
N ASP A 117 -15.34 38.32 51.71
CA ASP A 117 -14.44 39.15 52.53
C ASP A 117 -13.92 38.75 53.94
N ASP A 118 -12.59 39.01 54.04
CA ASP A 118 -11.69 39.32 55.16
C ASP A 118 -11.10 38.18 56.01
N PHE A 119 -9.81 38.14 56.37
CA PHE A 119 -8.55 38.83 56.00
C PHE A 119 -7.42 37.97 56.60
N ASP A 120 -6.25 37.85 55.94
CA ASP A 120 -4.95 38.16 56.56
C ASP A 120 -3.73 37.95 55.62
N VAL A 121 -3.09 39.10 55.31
CA VAL A 121 -1.64 39.43 55.30
C VAL A 121 -0.68 38.84 54.23
N ALA A 122 -0.38 39.72 53.25
CA ALA A 122 0.92 40.21 52.70
C ALA A 122 2.04 39.22 52.27
N ASP A 123 2.96 39.53 51.36
CA ASP A 123 3.16 40.39 50.18
C ASP A 123 4.62 40.08 49.77
N ASP A 124 4.92 39.86 48.49
CA ASP A 124 6.15 40.32 47.82
C ASP A 124 6.31 39.74 46.40
N SER A 125 6.95 40.56 45.58
CA SER A 125 6.86 40.70 44.13
C SER A 125 8.03 40.11 43.33
N ASP A 126 7.88 40.25 42.00
CA ASP A 126 8.88 40.21 40.93
C ASP A 126 9.34 38.82 40.43
N GLY A 127 9.50 38.56 39.14
CA GLY A 127 9.61 39.45 37.98
C GLY A 127 10.55 38.82 36.96
N TYR A 128 10.16 38.84 35.70
CA TYR A 128 10.87 38.33 34.52
C TYR A 128 12.22 39.01 34.23
N THR A 129 12.91 38.51 33.19
CA THR A 129 13.87 39.16 32.23
C THR A 129 15.36 38.79 32.42
N TYR A 130 16.26 38.73 31.42
CA TYR A 130 16.32 38.75 29.94
C TYR A 130 17.83 38.53 29.56
N THR A 131 18.14 38.08 28.33
CA THR A 131 19.46 37.98 27.63
C THR A 131 20.35 39.26 27.72
N PRO A 132 21.69 39.38 27.39
CA PRO A 132 22.38 38.96 26.12
C PRO A 132 23.98 38.89 26.06
N SER A 133 24.59 38.75 24.85
CA SER A 133 25.89 39.34 24.37
C SER A 133 27.32 38.80 24.76
N ARG A 134 28.42 39.51 24.40
CA ARG A 134 29.75 39.04 23.87
C ARG A 134 30.96 39.94 24.30
N PRO A 135 32.29 39.71 23.99
CA PRO A 135 33.10 38.52 23.57
C PRO A 135 34.58 38.41 24.12
N ALA A 136 35.34 37.36 23.69
CA ALA A 136 36.82 37.26 23.44
C ALA A 136 37.92 37.28 24.57
N ALA A 137 38.84 36.30 24.44
CA ALA A 137 40.33 36.35 24.57
C ALA A 137 41.11 35.99 25.88
N GLN A 138 42.16 35.17 25.66
CA GLN A 138 43.50 35.02 26.32
C GLN A 138 43.86 33.79 27.19
N ARG A 139 44.99 33.19 26.77
CA ARG A 139 45.84 32.05 27.25
C ARG A 139 46.90 32.53 28.28
N PRO A 140 47.78 31.74 28.95
CA PRO A 140 48.63 30.59 28.47
C PRO A 140 48.74 29.40 29.49
N ALA A 141 49.36 28.24 29.26
CA ALA A 141 50.74 27.95 28.79
C ALA A 141 50.96 26.51 28.27
N GLN A 142 51.84 26.40 27.28
CA GLN A 142 52.67 25.25 26.82
C GLN A 142 54.10 25.42 27.43
N PRO A 143 55.19 24.62 27.19
CA PRO A 143 55.56 23.79 26.01
C PRO A 143 56.42 22.54 26.40
N PRO A 144 57.38 21.98 25.61
CA PRO A 144 57.63 21.89 24.13
C PRO A 144 57.92 20.42 23.67
N ASP A 145 58.29 20.01 22.44
CA ASP A 145 58.68 20.67 21.17
C ASP A 145 58.57 19.71 19.95
N TYR A 146 58.49 20.34 18.78
CA TYR A 146 58.42 19.94 17.35
C TYR A 146 59.67 19.22 16.76
N PRO A 147 59.83 19.03 15.41
CA PRO A 147 58.91 18.84 14.26
C PRO A 147 59.27 17.66 13.29
N PRO A 148 58.39 17.31 12.31
CA PRO A 148 58.61 16.27 11.28
C PRO A 148 59.07 16.79 9.89
N SER A 149 59.34 15.90 8.92
CA SER A 149 59.68 16.23 7.50
C SER A 149 59.35 15.08 6.52
N ARG A 150 58.84 15.39 5.33
CA ARG A 150 58.98 14.56 4.09
C ARG A 150 60.30 14.95 3.41
N PRO A 151 61.04 14.03 2.74
CA PRO A 151 60.97 13.94 1.27
C PRO A 151 61.23 12.51 0.70
N ALA A 152 61.53 12.44 -0.60
CA ALA A 152 61.40 11.34 -1.55
C ALA A 152 62.52 10.28 -1.62
N SER A 153 62.18 9.16 -2.29
CA SER A 153 62.99 8.33 -3.23
C SER A 153 64.21 7.50 -2.77
N TYR A 154 64.44 6.41 -3.53
CA TYR A 154 65.54 5.41 -3.51
C TYR A 154 65.49 4.40 -2.36
N ALA A 155 65.87 3.14 -2.46
CA ALA A 155 66.21 2.18 -3.52
C ALA A 155 66.43 0.83 -2.78
N ALA A 156 66.21 -0.30 -3.46
CA ALA A 156 66.62 -1.63 -2.96
C ALA A 156 68.15 -1.68 -2.73
N PRO A 157 68.64 -2.54 -1.80
CA PRO A 157 69.12 -3.89 -2.17
C PRO A 157 68.86 -4.92 -1.02
N ALA A 158 69.10 -6.22 -1.07
CA ALA A 158 69.43 -7.24 -2.07
C ALA A 158 69.21 -8.59 -1.35
N GLU A 159 68.82 -9.62 -2.10
CA GLU A 159 68.96 -11.03 -1.71
C GLU A 159 70.46 -11.41 -1.61
N PRO A 160 70.79 -12.60 -1.08
CA PRO A 160 71.14 -13.63 -2.06
C PRO A 160 70.57 -15.03 -1.78
N SER A 161 70.62 -15.77 -2.87
CA SER A 161 69.90 -16.96 -3.30
C SER A 161 70.77 -18.23 -3.27
N SER A 162 70.12 -19.40 -3.31
CA SER A 162 70.65 -20.62 -3.96
C SER A 162 69.49 -21.63 -4.20
N TYR A 163 68.96 -21.77 -5.42
CA TYR A 163 69.35 -22.72 -6.52
C TYR A 163 69.15 -24.21 -6.15
N ALA A 164 68.56 -25.11 -6.96
CA ALA A 164 68.40 -25.15 -8.42
C ALA A 164 67.28 -26.10 -8.93
N ALA A 165 66.89 -25.88 -10.19
CA ALA A 165 65.90 -26.55 -11.06
C ALA A 165 66.39 -27.86 -11.72
N PRO A 166 65.69 -28.50 -12.70
CA PRO A 166 65.50 -28.03 -14.11
C PRO A 166 64.08 -28.38 -14.68
N ALA A 167 63.59 -28.05 -15.89
CA ALA A 167 63.84 -27.13 -17.02
C ALA A 167 62.55 -27.09 -17.88
N GLN A 168 62.31 -26.00 -18.63
CA GLN A 168 61.14 -25.77 -19.52
C GLN A 168 61.29 -26.45 -20.91
N PRO A 169 60.18 -26.52 -21.70
CA PRO A 169 60.09 -25.58 -22.83
C PRO A 169 58.70 -24.95 -23.08
N MET A 170 58.70 -23.99 -24.01
CA MET A 170 57.76 -22.90 -24.36
C MET A 170 56.28 -23.24 -24.65
N ALA A 171 55.39 -22.28 -24.35
CA ALA A 171 54.07 -22.14 -24.98
C ALA A 171 53.67 -20.64 -25.16
N ALA A 172 52.94 -20.39 -26.24
CA ALA A 172 52.64 -19.11 -26.92
C ALA A 172 51.63 -18.18 -26.18
N PRO A 173 51.45 -16.91 -26.62
CA PRO A 173 50.81 -15.86 -25.82
C PRO A 173 49.27 -15.93 -25.78
N MET A 174 48.71 -15.53 -24.63
CA MET A 174 47.28 -15.40 -24.35
C MET A 174 46.62 -14.25 -25.15
N PRO A 175 45.41 -14.45 -25.72
CA PRO A 175 44.55 -13.35 -26.17
C PRO A 175 43.57 -12.91 -25.07
N GLN A 176 43.33 -11.60 -25.00
CA GLN A 176 42.36 -10.92 -24.12
C GLN A 176 40.91 -11.28 -24.51
N PRO A 177 39.94 -11.31 -23.56
CA PRO A 177 38.54 -11.51 -23.89
C PRO A 177 37.88 -10.20 -24.35
N GLY A 178 37.61 -10.12 -25.65
CA GLY A 178 36.74 -9.13 -26.28
C GLY A 178 35.41 -9.75 -26.73
N ALA A 179 34.34 -8.97 -26.57
CA ALA A 179 33.07 -8.94 -27.32
C ALA A 179 32.21 -10.22 -27.47
N HIS A 180 30.93 -10.03 -27.11
CA HIS A 180 29.76 -10.89 -27.30
C HIS A 180 29.60 -11.49 -28.72
N PRO A 181 29.15 -12.74 -28.86
CA PRO A 181 28.61 -13.24 -30.12
C PRO A 181 27.08 -13.07 -30.22
N SER A 182 26.67 -12.35 -31.26
CA SER A 182 25.32 -12.24 -31.80
C SER A 182 24.86 -13.56 -32.46
N ARG A 183 23.60 -13.96 -32.29
CA ARG A 183 22.95 -15.04 -33.07
C ARG A 183 22.04 -14.45 -34.15
N MET A 184 22.44 -14.61 -35.42
CA MET A 184 21.62 -14.48 -36.64
C MET A 184 20.70 -15.72 -36.78
N ALA A 185 19.40 -15.55 -37.03
CA ALA A 185 18.74 -15.53 -38.35
C ALA A 185 18.89 -16.82 -39.17
N ALA A 186 17.83 -17.63 -39.25
CA ALA A 186 17.67 -18.72 -40.22
C ALA A 186 16.65 -18.29 -41.28
N ARG A 187 17.09 -18.30 -42.55
CA ARG A 187 16.29 -18.07 -43.75
C ARG A 187 15.73 -19.39 -44.28
N TYR A 188 14.54 -19.29 -44.86
CA TYR A 188 13.92 -20.23 -45.80
C TYR A 188 14.89 -20.70 -46.90
N VAL A 189 14.81 -21.99 -47.26
CA VAL A 189 15.14 -22.51 -48.60
C VAL A 189 14.10 -23.57 -48.98
N ASP A 190 13.68 -23.47 -50.25
CA ASP A 190 12.70 -24.25 -51.00
C ASP A 190 12.91 -25.77 -51.02
N ILE A 191 11.76 -26.46 -51.15
CA ILE A 191 11.63 -27.88 -51.41
C ILE A 191 11.56 -28.09 -52.93
N ALA A 192 12.56 -28.76 -53.49
CA ALA A 192 12.48 -29.36 -54.82
C ALA A 192 13.28 -30.68 -54.86
N ASP A 193 12.68 -31.68 -55.49
CA ASP A 193 13.23 -32.96 -55.95
C ASP A 193 13.56 -34.07 -54.93
N MET A 194 12.56 -34.93 -54.66
CA MET A 194 12.78 -36.37 -54.48
C MET A 194 12.04 -37.17 -55.57
N PRO A 195 12.65 -38.22 -56.16
CA PRO A 195 11.98 -39.12 -57.10
C PRO A 195 11.20 -40.27 -56.41
N ALA A 196 10.30 -40.87 -57.18
CA ALA A 196 9.13 -41.68 -56.79
C ALA A 196 9.31 -43.22 -56.84
N GLU A 197 8.23 -43.91 -56.39
CA GLU A 197 7.75 -45.30 -56.66
C GLU A 197 8.24 -46.48 -55.76
N GLN A 198 7.48 -47.54 -55.40
CA GLN A 198 6.03 -47.87 -55.16
C GLN A 198 5.94 -49.39 -54.76
N PRO A 199 4.80 -50.14 -54.66
CA PRO A 199 3.41 -49.85 -54.21
C PRO A 199 2.73 -50.91 -53.28
N ALA A 200 1.66 -50.52 -52.56
CA ALA A 200 0.40 -51.29 -52.26
C ALA A 200 0.40 -52.53 -51.31
N PRO A 201 -0.75 -52.99 -50.72
CA PRO A 201 -2.20 -52.81 -51.05
C PRO A 201 -3.15 -52.32 -49.91
N LYS A 202 -4.21 -51.52 -50.17
CA LYS A 202 -5.67 -51.81 -50.45
C LYS A 202 -6.43 -52.62 -49.36
N ALA A 203 -7.73 -52.43 -49.04
CA ALA A 203 -8.79 -51.41 -49.17
C ALA A 203 -10.12 -52.01 -48.58
N ALA A 204 -11.14 -51.16 -48.36
CA ALA A 204 -12.61 -51.38 -48.18
C ALA A 204 -13.18 -51.10 -46.76
N ASP A 205 -14.23 -50.29 -46.53
CA ASP A 205 -15.05 -49.36 -47.37
C ASP A 205 -15.88 -48.39 -46.44
N ILE A 206 -16.21 -47.12 -46.77
CA ILE A 206 -17.42 -46.56 -47.46
C ILE A 206 -18.77 -46.82 -46.71
N PRO A 207 -19.72 -45.84 -46.48
CA PRO A 207 -20.02 -44.67 -47.33
C PRO A 207 -20.26 -43.26 -46.70
N ALA A 208 -20.11 -42.27 -47.59
CA ALA A 208 -20.44 -40.82 -47.58
C ALA A 208 -21.77 -40.59 -48.38
N ALA A 209 -22.40 -39.43 -48.64
CA ALA A 209 -22.44 -37.99 -48.27
C ALA A 209 -23.75 -37.41 -48.92
N PRO A 210 -24.09 -36.11 -48.76
CA PRO A 210 -23.64 -35.08 -49.71
C PRO A 210 -23.35 -33.69 -49.06
N SER A 211 -22.78 -32.73 -49.82
CA SER A 211 -22.69 -31.31 -49.44
C SER A 211 -22.39 -30.39 -50.64
N LEU A 212 -23.08 -29.25 -50.76
CA LEU A 212 -22.93 -28.18 -51.77
C LEU A 212 -23.59 -26.89 -51.22
N ALA A 213 -23.23 -25.63 -51.50
CA ALA A 213 -22.06 -24.87 -51.96
C ALA A 213 -22.53 -23.38 -51.99
N THR A 214 -21.63 -22.41 -51.82
CA THR A 214 -21.85 -20.94 -51.86
C THR A 214 -22.05 -20.37 -53.29
N PRO A 215 -22.59 -19.15 -53.46
CA PRO A 215 -21.77 -17.96 -53.81
C PRO A 215 -22.35 -16.60 -53.30
N GLU A 216 -21.69 -15.47 -53.58
CA GLU A 216 -21.86 -14.22 -52.79
C GLU A 216 -22.52 -12.99 -53.53
N PRO A 217 -21.92 -11.80 -53.78
CA PRO A 217 -22.56 -10.54 -53.35
C PRO A 217 -22.75 -9.43 -54.43
N PHE A 218 -23.56 -8.39 -54.13
CA PHE A 218 -23.64 -7.15 -54.92
C PHE A 218 -24.07 -5.90 -54.12
N ASN A 219 -23.79 -4.72 -54.67
CA ASN A 219 -23.63 -3.40 -54.02
C ASN A 219 -24.64 -2.31 -54.53
N ALA A 220 -24.78 -1.23 -53.75
CA ALA A 220 -25.08 0.19 -54.08
C ALA A 220 -26.49 0.74 -54.50
N ASN A 221 -26.92 1.77 -53.75
CA ASN A 221 -27.63 3.06 -54.07
C ASN A 221 -28.85 3.15 -55.02
N ALA A 222 -29.93 3.81 -54.56
CA ALA A 222 -30.45 5.12 -55.07
C ALA A 222 -31.99 5.38 -54.90
N LEU A 223 -32.31 6.56 -54.31
CA LEU A 223 -33.39 7.55 -54.63
C LEU A 223 -34.91 7.33 -54.29
N THR A 224 -35.40 8.20 -53.37
CA THR A 224 -36.61 9.10 -53.25
C THR A 224 -37.68 9.18 -54.38
N PRO A 225 -38.83 9.95 -54.28
CA PRO A 225 -39.45 10.78 -53.18
C PRO A 225 -41.02 10.77 -53.11
N GLY A 226 -41.66 11.50 -52.15
CA GLY A 226 -43.05 11.98 -52.34
C GLY A 226 -43.80 12.72 -51.18
N GLN A 227 -43.86 14.07 -51.25
CA GLN A 227 -45.00 15.00 -50.96
C GLN A 227 -45.51 15.21 -49.49
N ARG A 228 -45.34 16.40 -48.85
CA ARG A 228 -46.11 17.71 -48.87
C ARG A 228 -47.58 17.59 -48.37
N ALA A 229 -48.21 18.46 -47.54
CA ALA A 229 -47.98 19.79 -46.93
C ALA A 229 -49.15 20.17 -45.95
N GLY A 230 -49.04 21.23 -45.13
CA GLY A 230 -50.17 22.03 -44.55
C GLY A 230 -50.18 22.26 -43.01
N VAL A 231 -49.75 23.40 -42.42
CA VAL A 231 -50.47 24.69 -42.09
C VAL A 231 -51.52 24.55 -40.94
N ALA A 232 -51.72 25.37 -39.89
CA ALA A 232 -51.05 26.46 -39.15
C ALA A 232 -51.91 26.89 -37.90
N TYR A 233 -51.33 27.70 -36.99
CA TYR A 233 -51.89 28.68 -36.00
C TYR A 233 -52.22 28.31 -34.52
N ASN A 234 -51.38 28.86 -33.59
CA ASN A 234 -51.59 29.79 -32.44
C ASN A 234 -52.76 29.58 -31.43
N ALA A 235 -52.69 29.88 -30.11
CA ALA A 235 -51.74 30.60 -29.22
C ALA A 235 -52.15 30.47 -27.71
N MET A 236 -51.25 30.92 -26.80
CA MET A 236 -51.45 31.38 -25.38
C MET A 236 -51.82 30.30 -24.34
N THR A 237 -51.38 30.25 -23.06
CA THR A 237 -50.78 31.20 -22.09
C THR A 237 -50.24 30.41 -20.87
N ASP A 238 -49.18 30.95 -20.26
CA ASP A 238 -48.76 31.00 -18.84
C ASP A 238 -49.18 29.98 -17.73
N SER A 239 -48.15 29.54 -16.99
CA SER A 239 -48.01 29.31 -15.53
C SER A 239 -49.01 28.48 -14.69
N ALA A 240 -48.52 27.36 -14.14
CA ALA A 240 -48.82 26.81 -12.79
C ALA A 240 -47.71 25.80 -12.42
N LEU A 241 -46.89 25.91 -11.36
CA LEU A 241 -47.14 25.71 -9.92
C LEU A 241 -47.97 24.45 -9.58
N SER A 242 -47.35 23.42 -9.01
CA SER A 242 -47.65 22.90 -7.66
C SER A 242 -46.99 21.53 -7.38
N VAL A 243 -46.67 21.34 -6.11
CA VAL A 243 -45.99 20.20 -5.48
C VAL A 243 -47.03 19.31 -4.82
N VAL A 244 -47.03 17.98 -5.08
CA VAL A 244 -47.43 16.91 -4.13
C VAL A 244 -46.77 15.58 -4.55
N GLU A 245 -46.30 14.79 -3.58
CA GLU A 245 -45.79 13.41 -3.67
C GLU A 245 -46.90 12.37 -3.95
N GLU A 246 -46.65 11.38 -4.83
CA GLU A 246 -46.88 9.91 -4.65
C GLU A 246 -46.70 9.11 -5.97
N ASP A 247 -46.09 7.92 -5.84
CA ASP A 247 -45.96 6.72 -6.71
C ASP A 247 -46.01 6.74 -8.26
N ALA A 248 -44.89 6.24 -8.85
CA ALA A 248 -44.65 5.43 -10.08
C ALA A 248 -45.25 5.86 -11.46
N PRO A 249 -44.50 5.78 -12.60
CA PRO A 249 -43.97 4.51 -13.16
C PRO A 249 -42.58 4.58 -13.85
N GLN A 250 -42.03 3.40 -14.20
CA GLN A 250 -40.82 3.23 -15.03
C GLN A 250 -40.95 3.97 -16.39
N PRO A 251 -39.86 4.52 -16.96
CA PRO A 251 -39.95 5.10 -18.30
C PRO A 251 -39.84 4.00 -19.34
N ASP A 252 -40.97 3.73 -20.01
CA ASP A 252 -40.98 3.07 -21.31
C ASP A 252 -40.25 3.93 -22.35
N ALA A 253 -39.54 3.23 -23.22
CA ALA A 253 -38.75 3.75 -24.30
C ALA A 253 -39.64 4.36 -25.40
N GLU A 254 -39.40 5.64 -25.73
CA GLU A 254 -39.52 6.19 -27.08
C GLU A 254 -39.03 7.65 -27.08
N GLN A 255 -37.70 7.82 -27.14
CA GLN A 255 -37.08 9.10 -27.51
C GLN A 255 -36.52 8.97 -28.92
N SER A 256 -37.03 9.81 -29.83
CA SER A 256 -36.74 9.79 -31.28
C SER A 256 -35.26 9.64 -31.62
N PRO A 257 -34.92 8.83 -32.65
CA PRO A 257 -33.54 8.55 -33.03
C PRO A 257 -32.73 9.80 -33.42
N ALA A 258 -33.37 10.88 -33.87
CA ALA A 258 -32.71 12.13 -34.25
C ALA A 258 -32.11 12.90 -33.04
N ALA A 259 -32.83 12.98 -31.92
CA ALA A 259 -32.32 13.67 -30.72
C ALA A 259 -31.17 12.90 -30.08
N ALA A 260 -31.25 11.56 -30.05
CA ALA A 260 -30.14 10.72 -29.61
C ALA A 260 -28.91 10.86 -30.52
N GLN A 261 -29.11 11.16 -31.81
CA GLN A 261 -28.03 11.32 -32.78
C GLN A 261 -27.40 12.72 -32.72
N GLU A 262 -28.19 13.76 -32.47
CA GLU A 262 -27.68 15.11 -32.16
C GLU A 262 -26.91 15.15 -30.84
N TRP A 263 -27.39 14.45 -29.80
CA TRP A 263 -26.66 14.32 -28.54
C TRP A 263 -25.38 13.49 -28.70
N ARG A 264 -25.38 12.44 -29.54
CA ARG A 264 -24.15 11.68 -29.87
C ARG A 264 -23.16 12.53 -30.66
N LEU A 265 -23.62 13.28 -31.67
CA LEU A 265 -22.76 14.20 -32.43
C LEU A 265 -22.23 15.34 -31.55
N ALA A 266 -23.04 15.88 -30.64
CA ALA A 266 -22.61 16.89 -29.68
C ALA A 266 -21.59 16.31 -28.67
N LEU A 267 -21.80 15.06 -28.23
CA LEU A 267 -20.85 14.33 -27.37
C LEU A 267 -19.58 13.97 -28.12
N GLU A 268 -19.63 13.60 -29.39
CA GLU A 268 -18.45 13.33 -30.23
C GLU A 268 -17.70 14.62 -30.58
N THR A 269 -18.40 15.74 -30.73
CA THR A 269 -17.78 17.06 -30.92
C THR A 269 -17.17 17.58 -29.62
N LEU A 270 -17.81 17.35 -28.47
CA LEU A 270 -17.25 17.61 -27.14
C LEU A 270 -16.06 16.68 -26.84
N ARG A 271 -16.17 15.40 -27.22
CA ARG A 271 -15.09 14.42 -27.08
C ARG A 271 -13.93 14.79 -27.99
N GLY A 272 -14.17 15.18 -29.24
CA GLY A 272 -13.15 15.65 -30.17
C GLY A 272 -12.53 17.00 -29.79
N THR A 273 -13.27 17.91 -29.15
CA THR A 273 -12.69 19.16 -28.62
C THR A 273 -11.95 18.96 -27.29
N LEU A 274 -12.35 17.97 -26.49
CA LEU A 274 -11.59 17.49 -25.32
C LEU A 274 -10.33 16.74 -25.77
N GLU A 275 -10.42 15.83 -26.73
CA GLU A 275 -9.31 15.07 -27.32
C GLU A 275 -8.31 16.02 -27.98
N ASN A 276 -8.74 16.98 -28.80
CA ASN A 276 -7.84 17.98 -29.39
C ASN A 276 -7.22 18.94 -28.34
N ARG A 277 -7.93 19.23 -27.25
CA ARG A 277 -7.33 19.98 -26.12
C ARG A 277 -6.37 19.10 -25.32
N ILE A 278 -6.66 17.81 -25.13
CA ILE A 278 -5.83 16.83 -24.43
C ILE A 278 -4.57 16.51 -25.24
N ASP A 279 -4.66 16.42 -26.56
CA ASP A 279 -3.52 16.24 -27.49
C ASP A 279 -2.61 17.47 -27.51
N GLY A 280 -3.20 18.67 -27.44
CA GLY A 280 -2.44 19.93 -27.23
C GLY A 280 -1.90 20.10 -25.79
N LEU A 281 -2.54 19.49 -24.79
CA LEU A 281 -2.18 19.55 -23.37
C LEU A 281 -1.11 18.52 -22.97
N LEU A 282 -0.99 17.39 -23.69
CA LEU A 282 -0.08 16.31 -23.35
C LEU A 282 1.14 16.21 -24.28
N TRP A 283 1.07 16.64 -25.55
CA TRP A 283 2.14 16.37 -26.52
C TRP A 283 2.74 17.58 -27.24
N SER A 284 3.06 18.66 -26.50
CA SER A 284 4.14 19.54 -26.99
C SER A 284 5.45 18.73 -27.02
N LYS A 285 6.07 18.66 -28.19
CA LYS A 285 7.23 17.79 -28.52
C LYS A 285 8.47 17.97 -27.61
N GLY A 286 8.45 18.92 -26.65
CA GLY A 286 9.56 19.21 -25.74
C GLY A 286 9.57 18.42 -24.43
N LEU A 287 8.41 18.07 -23.87
CA LEU A 287 8.33 17.37 -22.57
C LEU A 287 8.69 15.87 -22.66
N ARG A 288 8.67 15.29 -23.87
CA ARG A 288 9.14 13.92 -24.16
C ARG A 288 10.68 13.76 -24.11
N ALA A 289 11.45 14.85 -24.06
CA ALA A 289 12.90 14.82 -24.31
C ALA A 289 13.80 14.88 -23.06
N GLU A 290 13.54 15.82 -22.14
CA GLU A 290 14.42 16.14 -21.01
C GLU A 290 13.77 15.75 -19.65
N PRO A 291 14.25 14.69 -18.95
CA PRO A 291 13.67 14.19 -17.68
C PRO A 291 13.63 15.22 -16.54
N VAL A 292 14.42 16.28 -16.65
CA VAL A 292 14.41 17.43 -15.75
C VAL A 292 13.09 18.20 -15.82
N VAL A 293 12.53 18.37 -17.03
CA VAL A 293 11.29 19.12 -17.25
C VAL A 293 10.10 18.38 -16.65
N ALA A 294 10.03 17.06 -16.83
CA ALA A 294 8.98 16.23 -16.24
C ALA A 294 9.02 16.23 -14.71
N THR A 295 10.23 16.16 -14.13
CA THR A 295 10.41 16.22 -12.67
C THR A 295 9.96 17.58 -12.12
N LEU A 296 10.38 18.68 -12.77
CA LEU A 296 9.98 20.02 -12.36
C LEU A 296 8.47 20.24 -12.49
N PHE A 297 7.87 19.81 -13.60
CA PHE A 297 6.44 19.87 -13.85
C PHE A 297 5.65 19.22 -12.70
N ARG A 298 6.05 18.01 -12.30
CA ARG A 298 5.44 17.30 -11.17
C ARG A 298 5.62 18.05 -9.86
N THR A 299 6.84 18.48 -9.53
CA THR A 299 7.12 19.20 -8.28
C THR A 299 6.26 20.46 -8.15
N LEU A 300 6.04 21.20 -9.24
CA LEU A 300 5.19 22.39 -9.23
C LEU A 300 3.69 22.04 -9.09
N LEU A 301 3.21 20.97 -9.73
CA LEU A 301 1.84 20.48 -9.52
C LEU A 301 1.61 19.97 -8.10
N GLU A 302 2.57 19.24 -7.53
CA GLU A 302 2.53 18.76 -6.13
C GLU A 302 2.52 19.92 -5.14
N ALA A 303 3.21 21.02 -5.43
CA ALA A 303 3.18 22.22 -4.60
C ALA A 303 1.77 22.84 -4.60
N GLY A 304 0.99 22.63 -5.67
CA GLY A 304 -0.38 23.11 -5.85
C GLY A 304 -0.52 24.22 -6.89
N PHE A 305 0.49 24.44 -7.75
CA PHE A 305 0.39 25.38 -8.87
C PHE A 305 -0.47 24.80 -10.00
N SER A 306 -1.16 25.66 -10.76
CA SER A 306 -2.02 25.24 -11.85
C SER A 306 -1.20 24.75 -13.04
N ALA A 307 -1.74 23.78 -13.79
CA ALA A 307 -1.09 23.30 -15.00
C ALA A 307 -0.87 24.42 -16.05
N ALA A 308 -1.70 25.46 -16.05
CA ALA A 308 -1.54 26.62 -16.93
C ALA A 308 -0.27 27.40 -16.61
N LEU A 309 -0.04 27.74 -15.33
CA LEU A 309 1.16 28.45 -14.90
C LEU A 309 2.41 27.57 -15.06
N VAL A 310 2.32 26.30 -14.70
CA VAL A 310 3.44 25.36 -14.84
C VAL A 310 3.87 25.24 -16.31
N ARG A 311 2.93 25.14 -17.26
CA ARG A 311 3.26 25.14 -18.69
C ARG A 311 3.96 26.42 -19.13
N ALA A 312 3.48 27.58 -18.72
CA ALA A 312 4.11 28.86 -19.03
C ALA A 312 5.55 28.94 -18.49
N LEU A 313 5.82 28.35 -17.32
CA LEU A 313 7.18 28.20 -16.80
C LEU A 313 8.01 27.22 -17.64
N MET A 314 7.44 26.09 -18.07
CA MET A 314 8.17 25.11 -18.89
C MET A 314 8.56 25.69 -20.26
N ASP A 315 7.71 26.53 -20.87
CA ASP A 315 8.00 27.17 -22.16
C ASP A 315 9.19 28.15 -22.10
N ARG A 316 9.47 28.70 -20.90
CA ARG A 316 10.55 29.67 -20.66
C ARG A 316 11.79 29.05 -20.02
N LEU A 317 11.74 27.76 -19.67
CA LEU A 317 12.83 27.05 -19.01
C LEU A 317 14.04 26.93 -19.97
N PRO A 318 15.24 27.39 -19.56
CA PRO A 318 16.45 27.19 -20.36
C PRO A 318 16.78 25.71 -20.57
N ARG A 319 17.16 25.36 -21.79
CA ARG A 319 17.64 24.00 -22.13
C ARG A 319 18.96 23.76 -21.39
N GLN A 320 19.22 22.51 -20.96
CA GLN A 320 20.47 22.07 -20.28
C GLN A 320 20.56 22.30 -18.75
N PHE A 321 19.48 22.65 -18.05
CA PHE A 321 19.51 22.72 -16.59
C PHE A 321 19.46 21.34 -15.93
N THR A 322 20.21 21.16 -14.83
CA THR A 322 20.01 20.04 -13.91
C THR A 322 18.70 20.20 -13.14
N ALA A 323 18.17 19.13 -12.53
CA ALA A 323 16.92 19.20 -11.75
C ALA A 323 16.95 20.27 -10.64
N ALA A 324 18.08 20.39 -9.93
CA ALA A 324 18.25 21.40 -8.88
C ALA A 324 18.29 22.83 -9.46
N GLN A 325 18.96 23.03 -10.60
CA GLN A 325 19.00 24.33 -11.28
C GLN A 325 17.65 24.71 -11.87
N ALA A 326 16.90 23.74 -12.41
CA ALA A 326 15.58 23.96 -12.96
C ALA A 326 14.56 24.34 -11.87
N LEU A 327 14.63 23.70 -10.70
CA LEU A 327 13.83 24.09 -9.54
C LEU A 327 14.22 25.48 -9.00
N GLY A 328 15.53 25.77 -8.91
CA GLY A 328 16.03 27.09 -8.53
C GLY A 328 15.55 28.18 -9.49
N TRP A 329 15.62 27.92 -10.80
CA TRP A 329 15.11 28.83 -11.82
C TRP A 329 13.60 29.04 -11.71
N ALA A 330 12.81 27.96 -11.56
CA ALA A 330 11.36 28.08 -11.44
C ALA A 330 10.95 28.85 -10.17
N ARG A 331 11.69 28.64 -9.07
CA ARG A 331 11.54 29.42 -7.84
C ARG A 331 11.80 30.90 -8.10
N ASP A 332 12.90 31.24 -8.74
CA ASP A 332 13.26 32.64 -9.01
C ASP A 332 12.27 33.31 -9.99
N GLU A 333 11.77 32.56 -10.97
CA GLU A 333 10.75 33.02 -11.92
C GLU A 333 9.40 33.27 -11.23
N LEU A 334 9.00 32.39 -10.29
CA LEU A 334 7.81 32.59 -9.45
C LEU A 334 7.98 33.81 -8.55
N ILE A 335 9.15 34.00 -7.95
CA ILE A 335 9.44 35.18 -7.10
C ILE A 335 9.36 36.46 -7.92
N ALA A 336 9.94 36.48 -9.12
CA ALA A 336 9.93 37.64 -10.01
C ALA A 336 8.51 38.01 -10.48
N HIS A 337 7.63 37.03 -10.63
CA HIS A 337 6.27 37.23 -11.14
C HIS A 337 5.17 37.26 -10.08
N LEU A 338 5.46 36.94 -8.81
CA LEU A 338 4.50 37.05 -7.72
C LEU A 338 4.32 38.52 -7.34
N PRO A 339 3.15 39.12 -7.61
CA PRO A 339 2.93 40.53 -7.30
C PRO A 339 2.77 40.68 -5.79
N VAL A 340 3.79 41.19 -5.10
CA VAL A 340 3.74 41.54 -3.68
C VAL A 340 3.86 43.05 -3.50
N LEU A 341 3.28 43.57 -2.42
CA LEU A 341 3.43 44.97 -2.06
C LEU A 341 4.89 45.25 -1.66
N GLY A 342 5.57 46.14 -2.40
CA GLY A 342 6.95 46.52 -2.09
C GLY A 342 7.06 47.42 -0.86
N ASN A 343 6.23 48.46 -0.79
CA ASN A 343 6.16 49.36 0.36
C ASN A 343 4.71 49.53 0.85
N GLU A 344 4.52 49.42 2.15
CA GLU A 344 3.24 49.66 2.81
C GLU A 344 2.75 51.12 2.68
N ASP A 345 3.66 52.07 2.45
CA ASP A 345 3.35 53.47 2.10
C ASP A 345 2.54 53.57 0.81
N ASP A 346 2.78 52.69 -0.17
CA ASP A 346 2.10 52.71 -1.47
C ASP A 346 0.61 52.34 -1.35
N LEU A 347 0.24 51.65 -0.27
CA LEU A 347 -1.14 51.32 0.05
C LEU A 347 -1.74 52.33 1.04
N LEU A 348 -1.08 52.58 2.17
CA LEU A 348 -1.66 53.31 3.30
C LEU A 348 -1.19 54.78 3.40
N GLY A 349 -0.14 55.18 2.69
CA GLY A 349 0.51 56.49 2.83
C GLY A 349 -0.40 57.65 2.46
N ALA A 350 -1.11 57.53 1.33
CA ALA A 350 -2.09 58.52 0.86
C ALA A 350 -3.41 58.50 1.66
N GLY A 351 -3.62 57.50 2.53
CA GLY A 351 -4.92 57.25 3.12
C GLY A 351 -5.96 56.78 2.10
N GLY A 352 -7.21 56.64 2.54
CA GLY A 352 -8.31 56.23 1.66
C GLY A 352 -9.39 55.41 2.36
N VAL A 353 -10.37 54.99 1.55
CA VAL A 353 -11.44 54.07 1.97
C VAL A 353 -11.13 52.69 1.41
N PHE A 354 -11.00 51.68 2.26
CA PHE A 354 -10.67 50.31 1.86
C PHE A 354 -11.81 49.37 2.24
N ALA A 355 -12.27 48.55 1.31
CA ALA A 355 -13.28 47.54 1.58
C ALA A 355 -12.70 46.14 1.42
N LEU A 356 -12.83 45.29 2.45
CA LEU A 356 -12.48 43.88 2.33
C LEU A 356 -13.66 43.13 1.70
N VAL A 357 -13.44 42.53 0.53
CA VAL A 357 -14.47 41.79 -0.21
C VAL A 357 -14.08 40.32 -0.38
N GLY A 358 -15.07 39.45 -0.56
CA GLY A 358 -14.85 38.01 -0.76
C GLY A 358 -15.91 37.12 -0.10
N PRO A 359 -15.85 35.79 -0.33
CA PRO A 359 -16.84 34.84 0.14
C PRO A 359 -17.04 34.78 1.65
N THR A 360 -18.09 34.10 2.10
CA THR A 360 -18.30 33.81 3.52
C THR A 360 -17.16 32.96 4.09
N GLY A 361 -16.81 33.17 5.36
CA GLY A 361 -15.83 32.34 6.06
C GLY A 361 -14.35 32.57 5.70
N VAL A 362 -14.03 33.41 4.71
CA VAL A 362 -12.62 33.69 4.31
C VAL A 362 -11.85 34.59 5.29
N GLY A 363 -12.47 35.04 6.40
CA GLY A 363 -11.77 35.81 7.44
C GLY A 363 -11.74 37.34 7.26
N LYS A 364 -12.71 37.93 6.53
CA LYS A 364 -12.80 39.39 6.30
C LYS A 364 -12.84 40.22 7.60
N THR A 365 -13.81 39.99 8.48
CA THR A 365 -13.98 40.74 9.73
C THR A 365 -12.72 40.70 10.61
N THR A 366 -12.12 39.52 10.80
CA THR A 366 -10.88 39.36 11.57
C THR A 366 -9.70 40.06 10.89
N THR A 367 -9.59 39.97 9.57
CA THR A 367 -8.53 40.65 8.80
C THR A 367 -8.69 42.17 8.88
N LEU A 368 -9.92 42.67 8.85
CA LEU A 368 -10.19 44.10 8.99
C LEU A 368 -9.79 44.62 10.36
N ALA A 369 -10.05 43.87 11.43
CA ALA A 369 -9.60 44.22 12.77
C ALA A 369 -8.06 44.28 12.87
N LYS A 370 -7.34 43.33 12.26
CA LYS A 370 -5.86 43.36 12.20
C LYS A 370 -5.34 44.56 11.41
N LEU A 371 -5.96 44.85 10.27
CA LEU A 371 -5.62 46.01 9.45
C LEU A 371 -5.90 47.32 10.20
N ALA A 372 -7.01 47.41 10.94
CA ALA A 372 -7.35 48.55 11.76
C ALA A 372 -6.29 48.80 12.84
N ALA A 373 -5.91 47.78 13.60
CA ALA A 373 -4.86 47.88 14.61
C ALA A 373 -3.53 48.38 14.01
N ARG A 374 -3.18 47.86 12.83
CA ARG A 374 -1.98 48.26 12.09
C ARG A 374 -2.05 49.71 11.62
N CYS A 375 -3.20 50.16 11.11
CA CYS A 375 -3.46 51.55 10.76
C CYS A 375 -3.42 52.48 11.99
N VAL A 376 -3.99 52.06 13.12
CA VAL A 376 -3.97 52.83 14.38
C VAL A 376 -2.53 53.06 14.85
N ALA A 377 -1.68 52.03 14.81
CA ALA A 377 -0.27 52.16 15.14
C ALA A 377 0.49 53.11 14.18
N ARG A 378 -0.02 53.25 12.94
CA ARG A 378 0.66 53.89 11.79
C ARG A 378 0.18 55.30 11.47
N VAL A 379 -1.00 55.73 11.93
CA VAL A 379 -1.55 57.10 11.76
C VAL A 379 -2.30 57.65 12.99
N GLY A 380 -2.45 56.86 14.06
CA GLY A 380 -3.22 57.22 15.27
C GLY A 380 -4.70 56.87 15.17
N ARG A 381 -5.32 56.55 16.31
CA ARG A 381 -6.73 56.08 16.38
C ARG A 381 -7.77 57.08 15.87
N ASP A 382 -7.54 58.37 16.05
CA ASP A 382 -8.47 59.42 15.63
C ASP A 382 -8.58 59.54 14.09
N GLN A 383 -7.57 59.04 13.38
CA GLN A 383 -7.47 59.05 11.92
C GLN A 383 -8.04 57.79 11.25
N VAL A 384 -8.50 56.81 12.04
CA VAL A 384 -9.03 55.54 11.56
C VAL A 384 -10.52 55.44 11.88
N ALA A 385 -11.32 54.87 10.99
CA ALA A 385 -12.70 54.46 11.26
C ALA A 385 -12.98 53.09 10.64
N MET A 386 -13.87 52.32 11.27
CA MET A 386 -14.36 51.04 10.76
C MET A 386 -15.85 51.14 10.44
N LEU A 387 -16.25 50.55 9.32
CA LEU A 387 -17.63 50.41 8.90
C LEU A 387 -17.93 48.93 8.68
N THR A 388 -19.17 48.51 8.87
CA THR A 388 -19.64 47.20 8.44
C THR A 388 -20.91 47.32 7.62
N THR A 389 -20.95 46.59 6.51
CA THR A 389 -22.17 46.36 5.72
C THR A 389 -22.75 44.95 5.93
N ASP A 390 -22.11 44.11 6.75
CA ASP A 390 -22.61 42.77 7.13
C ASP A 390 -23.66 42.89 8.24
N ASN A 391 -24.87 43.32 7.86
CA ASN A 391 -26.01 43.44 8.77
C ASN A 391 -26.79 42.12 8.95
N PHE A 392 -26.44 41.07 8.20
CA PHE A 392 -27.12 39.78 8.26
C PHE A 392 -26.56 38.88 9.36
N ARG A 393 -25.25 39.00 9.67
CA ARG A 393 -24.57 38.17 10.66
C ARG A 393 -24.37 38.96 11.95
N ILE A 394 -25.29 38.78 12.91
CA ILE A 394 -25.26 39.43 14.24
C ILE A 394 -23.88 39.35 14.88
N GLY A 395 -23.26 38.16 14.88
CA GLY A 395 -21.93 37.95 15.47
C GLY A 395 -20.78 38.68 14.76
N ALA A 396 -20.87 38.97 13.46
CA ALA A 396 -19.84 39.74 12.74
C ALA A 396 -19.88 41.21 13.15
N HIS A 397 -21.08 41.76 13.28
CA HIS A 397 -21.30 43.13 13.75
C HIS A 397 -20.80 43.33 15.19
N GLU A 398 -21.20 42.46 16.12
CA GLU A 398 -20.75 42.51 17.52
C GLU A 398 -19.23 42.35 17.64
N GLN A 399 -18.64 41.40 16.90
CA GLN A 399 -17.20 41.17 16.89
C GLN A 399 -16.45 42.43 16.44
N LEU A 400 -16.90 43.11 15.38
CA LEU A 400 -16.25 44.33 14.90
C LEU A 400 -16.41 45.49 15.90
N GLN A 401 -17.57 45.63 16.55
CA GLN A 401 -17.77 46.63 17.60
C GLN A 401 -16.84 46.43 18.80
N ILE A 402 -16.64 45.17 19.23
CA ILE A 402 -15.72 44.84 20.33
C ILE A 402 -14.29 45.27 19.96
N TYR A 403 -13.83 44.95 18.76
CA TYR A 403 -12.53 45.37 18.28
C TYR A 403 -12.40 46.90 18.22
N GLY A 404 -13.44 47.59 17.73
CA GLY A 404 -13.49 49.06 17.71
C GLY A 404 -13.36 49.67 19.10
N ARG A 405 -14.11 49.14 20.08
CA ARG A 405 -14.04 49.59 21.48
C ARG A 405 -12.65 49.36 22.08
N LEU A 406 -12.04 48.20 21.83
CA LEU A 406 -10.72 47.85 22.34
C LEU A 406 -9.62 48.77 21.78
N MET A 407 -9.71 49.15 20.51
CA MET A 407 -8.73 50.03 19.84
C MET A 407 -9.06 51.52 19.97
N GLY A 408 -10.23 51.88 20.52
CA GLY A 408 -10.72 53.25 20.54
C GLY A 408 -11.01 53.81 19.13
N VAL A 409 -11.40 52.96 18.19
CA VAL A 409 -11.70 53.31 16.79
C VAL A 409 -13.21 53.34 16.58
N PRO A 410 -13.79 54.43 16.03
CA PRO A 410 -15.22 54.51 15.76
C PRO A 410 -15.64 53.42 14.77
N THR A 411 -16.68 52.67 15.15
CA THR A 411 -17.26 51.58 14.35
C THR A 411 -18.73 51.87 14.08
N ARG A 412 -19.17 51.81 12.82
CA ARG A 412 -20.59 52.06 12.44
C ARG A 412 -21.14 50.99 11.51
N SER A 413 -22.43 50.70 11.60
CA SER A 413 -23.15 49.87 10.62
C SER A 413 -23.69 50.74 9.51
N VAL A 414 -23.78 50.18 8.30
CA VAL A 414 -24.34 50.81 7.12
C VAL A 414 -25.20 49.79 6.37
N ARG A 415 -26.42 50.16 5.96
CA ARG A 415 -27.39 49.27 5.31
C ARG A 415 -27.44 49.41 3.81
N ASP A 416 -27.36 50.63 3.30
CA ASP A 416 -27.51 50.92 1.88
C ASP A 416 -26.49 51.96 1.39
N VAL A 417 -26.54 52.25 0.08
CA VAL A 417 -25.61 53.17 -0.58
C VAL A 417 -25.74 54.61 -0.11
N ASP A 418 -26.94 55.05 0.27
CA ASP A 418 -27.19 56.42 0.70
C ASP A 418 -26.70 56.64 2.14
N GLU A 419 -26.93 55.66 3.03
CA GLU A 419 -26.36 55.63 4.37
C GLU A 419 -24.82 55.51 4.32
N LEU A 420 -24.26 54.75 3.36
CA LEU A 420 -22.81 54.67 3.16
C LEU A 420 -22.24 56.03 2.78
N ARG A 421 -22.87 56.71 1.82
CA ARG A 421 -22.46 58.03 1.35
C ARG A 421 -22.55 59.08 2.46
N GLY A 422 -23.65 59.09 3.22
CA GLY A 422 -23.84 59.97 4.37
C GLY A 422 -22.80 59.73 5.46
N THR A 423 -22.58 58.46 5.83
CA THR A 423 -21.61 58.08 6.87
C THR A 423 -20.18 58.46 6.47
N LEU A 424 -19.79 58.25 5.21
CA LEU A 424 -18.46 58.64 4.71
C LEU A 424 -18.27 60.16 4.66
N ALA A 425 -19.34 60.94 4.45
CA ALA A 425 -19.31 62.39 4.53
C ALA A 425 -19.14 62.87 5.99
N GLU A 426 -19.86 62.27 6.94
CA GLU A 426 -19.74 62.58 8.37
C GLU A 426 -18.38 62.21 8.97
N LEU A 427 -17.81 61.07 8.57
CA LEU A 427 -16.48 60.65 9.01
C LEU A 427 -15.37 61.55 8.44
N GLY A 428 -15.67 62.24 7.32
CA GLY A 428 -14.93 63.37 6.79
C GLY A 428 -13.46 63.09 6.46
N HIS A 429 -12.60 64.01 6.89
CA HIS A 429 -11.17 64.07 6.56
C HIS A 429 -10.29 63.05 7.31
N ARG A 430 -10.87 62.00 7.93
CA ARG A 430 -10.09 60.88 8.47
C ARG A 430 -9.22 60.26 7.38
N LYS A 431 -7.96 59.98 7.73
CA LYS A 431 -6.98 59.44 6.79
C LYS A 431 -7.36 58.05 6.29
N ILE A 432 -7.86 57.15 7.14
CA ILE A 432 -8.15 55.76 6.75
C ILE A 432 -9.55 55.34 7.21
N ILE A 433 -10.35 54.79 6.30
CA ILE A 433 -11.66 54.20 6.60
C ILE A 433 -11.65 52.76 6.08
N LEU A 434 -11.99 51.80 6.94
CA LEU A 434 -12.00 50.37 6.63
C LEU A 434 -13.43 49.84 6.65
N ILE A 435 -13.86 49.14 5.60
CA ILE A 435 -15.21 48.62 5.44
C ILE A 435 -15.17 47.09 5.44
N ASP A 436 -15.85 46.47 6.42
CA ASP A 436 -16.14 45.04 6.43
C ASP A 436 -17.41 44.80 5.63
N THR A 437 -17.37 43.85 4.69
CA THR A 437 -18.52 43.57 3.83
C THR A 437 -19.14 42.22 4.12
N THR A 438 -20.44 42.08 3.81
CA THR A 438 -21.11 40.79 3.82
C THR A 438 -20.33 39.80 2.96
N GLY A 439 -20.12 38.58 3.46
CA GLY A 439 -19.60 37.51 2.63
C GLY A 439 -20.62 37.07 1.60
N ILE A 440 -20.26 37.15 0.32
CA ILE A 440 -21.14 36.74 -0.77
C ILE A 440 -20.45 35.62 -1.56
N SER A 441 -21.17 34.52 -1.76
CA SER A 441 -20.69 33.41 -2.60
C SER A 441 -20.33 33.92 -4.00
N GLN A 442 -19.24 33.44 -4.57
CA GLN A 442 -18.78 33.85 -5.90
C GLN A 442 -19.77 33.54 -7.03
N ARG A 443 -20.74 32.64 -6.77
CA ARG A 443 -21.79 32.26 -7.72
C ARG A 443 -23.08 33.05 -7.56
N ASP A 444 -23.13 33.94 -6.58
CA ASP A 444 -24.31 34.73 -6.28
C ASP A 444 -24.31 36.03 -7.10
N ARG A 445 -25.46 36.39 -7.66
CA ARG A 445 -25.67 37.66 -8.38
C ARG A 445 -25.43 38.88 -7.49
N HIS A 446 -25.60 38.74 -6.16
CA HIS A 446 -25.41 39.84 -5.21
C HIS A 446 -23.95 40.33 -5.13
N VAL A 447 -22.96 39.63 -5.73
CA VAL A 447 -21.57 40.14 -5.85
C VAL A 447 -21.55 41.46 -6.63
N ALA A 448 -22.37 41.58 -7.68
CA ALA A 448 -22.49 42.80 -8.48
C ALA A 448 -23.16 43.95 -7.72
N GLU A 449 -24.20 43.63 -6.94
CA GLU A 449 -24.91 44.60 -6.11
C GLU A 449 -24.00 45.17 -5.01
N GLN A 450 -23.19 44.33 -4.37
CA GLN A 450 -22.18 44.78 -3.40
C GLN A 450 -21.16 45.74 -4.04
N ALA A 451 -20.65 45.41 -5.22
CA ALA A 451 -19.71 46.30 -5.91
C ALA A 451 -20.37 47.62 -6.33
N ALA A 452 -21.62 47.60 -6.79
CA ALA A 452 -22.37 48.79 -7.14
C ALA A 452 -22.60 49.71 -5.91
N MET A 453 -22.95 49.13 -4.76
CA MET A 453 -23.07 49.87 -3.49
C MET A 453 -21.75 50.55 -3.11
N LEU A 454 -20.62 49.84 -3.18
CA LEU A 454 -19.31 50.40 -2.85
C LEU A 454 -18.87 51.49 -3.83
N ASN A 455 -19.18 51.34 -5.12
CA ASN A 455 -18.90 52.37 -6.13
C ASN A 455 -19.77 53.62 -5.94
N GLY A 456 -21.01 53.43 -5.49
CA GLY A 456 -21.96 54.52 -5.21
C GLY A 456 -21.69 55.31 -3.93
N ALA A 457 -20.65 54.96 -3.17
CA ALA A 457 -20.33 55.51 -1.86
C ALA A 457 -19.93 57.01 -1.86
N GLY A 458 -19.75 57.63 -3.03
CA GLY A 458 -19.42 59.05 -3.18
C GLY A 458 -17.95 59.41 -2.93
N ARG A 459 -17.12 58.45 -2.51
CA ARG A 459 -15.65 58.51 -2.47
C ARG A 459 -15.09 57.24 -3.10
N PRO A 460 -13.90 57.28 -3.75
CA PRO A 460 -13.28 56.06 -4.29
C PRO A 460 -13.03 55.03 -3.19
N VAL A 461 -13.61 53.84 -3.33
CA VAL A 461 -13.44 52.72 -2.40
C VAL A 461 -12.49 51.70 -3.01
N GLN A 462 -11.33 51.52 -2.39
CA GLN A 462 -10.33 50.55 -2.81
C GLN A 462 -10.71 49.16 -2.30
N ARG A 463 -11.06 48.26 -3.21
CA ARG A 463 -11.48 46.90 -2.87
C ARG A 463 -10.26 46.00 -2.72
N LEU A 464 -10.16 45.29 -1.59
CA LEU A 464 -9.14 44.28 -1.30
C LEU A 464 -9.80 42.91 -1.20
N LEU A 465 -9.45 42.00 -2.11
CA LEU A 465 -10.02 40.66 -2.15
C LEU A 465 -9.36 39.77 -1.09
N VAL A 466 -10.16 39.18 -0.21
CA VAL A 466 -9.64 38.24 0.79
C VAL A 466 -9.71 36.81 0.25
N LEU A 467 -8.55 36.16 0.15
CA LEU A 467 -8.39 34.80 -0.36
C LEU A 467 -8.07 33.86 0.81
N ASN A 468 -8.74 32.71 0.84
CA ASN A 468 -8.51 31.65 1.81
C ASN A 468 -7.43 30.69 1.29
N ALA A 469 -6.28 30.61 1.96
CA ALA A 469 -5.16 29.76 1.58
C ALA A 469 -5.50 28.25 1.57
N ALA A 470 -6.49 27.83 2.36
CA ALA A 470 -6.92 26.43 2.46
C ALA A 470 -7.97 26.05 1.39
N SER A 471 -8.41 26.99 0.54
CA SER A 471 -9.36 26.72 -0.54
C SER A 471 -8.70 26.04 -1.74
N GLN A 472 -9.50 25.27 -2.48
CA GLN A 472 -9.06 24.65 -3.74
C GLN A 472 -8.79 25.69 -4.82
N GLY A 473 -7.87 25.38 -5.75
CA GLY A 473 -7.47 26.27 -6.84
C GLY A 473 -8.63 26.75 -7.71
N ASP A 474 -9.53 25.84 -8.11
CA ASP A 474 -10.69 26.19 -8.95
C ASP A 474 -11.65 27.14 -8.23
N THR A 475 -11.86 26.95 -6.92
CA THR A 475 -12.66 27.87 -6.11
C THR A 475 -12.00 29.24 -6.01
N LEU A 476 -10.68 29.29 -5.80
CA LEU A 476 -9.93 30.55 -5.77
C LEU A 476 -9.97 31.27 -7.12
N ASP A 477 -9.97 30.54 -8.23
CA ASP A 477 -10.09 31.08 -9.58
C ASP A 477 -11.47 31.68 -9.83
N GLU A 478 -12.55 30.96 -9.49
CA GLU A 478 -13.92 31.47 -9.56
C GLU A 478 -14.08 32.75 -8.73
N VAL A 479 -13.53 32.75 -7.51
CA VAL A 479 -13.58 33.91 -6.60
C VAL A 479 -12.84 35.11 -7.21
N ALA A 480 -11.62 34.92 -7.70
CA ALA A 480 -10.86 35.98 -8.33
C ALA A 480 -11.60 36.55 -9.55
N GLN A 481 -12.17 35.69 -10.39
CA GLN A 481 -12.90 36.09 -11.59
C GLN A 481 -14.19 36.85 -11.26
N ALA A 482 -15.00 36.34 -10.33
CA ALA A 482 -16.30 36.91 -9.96
C ALA A 482 -16.14 38.32 -9.38
N TYR A 483 -15.15 38.55 -8.52
CA TYR A 483 -14.96 39.85 -7.87
C TYR A 483 -14.23 40.85 -8.77
N ARG A 484 -13.44 40.38 -9.75
CA ARG A 484 -12.60 41.22 -10.62
C ARG A 484 -13.40 41.88 -11.74
N ASN A 485 -14.38 41.19 -12.31
CA ASN A 485 -15.14 41.66 -13.48
C ASN A 485 -16.34 42.57 -13.14
N VAL A 486 -16.33 43.14 -11.94
CA VAL A 486 -17.56 43.59 -11.31
C VAL A 486 -17.29 44.93 -10.62
N GLY A 487 -17.96 45.97 -11.11
CA GLY A 487 -17.80 47.37 -10.73
C GLY A 487 -16.69 48.10 -11.50
N ASP A 488 -16.95 49.36 -11.89
CA ASP A 488 -16.11 50.21 -12.77
C ASP A 488 -14.65 50.40 -12.31
N GLN A 489 -14.35 50.17 -11.03
CA GLN A 489 -12.99 50.23 -10.48
C GLN A 489 -12.44 48.84 -10.22
N PRO A 490 -11.25 48.47 -10.71
CA PRO A 490 -10.67 47.15 -10.47
C PRO A 490 -10.33 46.92 -8.99
N ILE A 491 -10.24 45.66 -8.58
CA ILE A 491 -9.73 45.29 -7.26
C ILE A 491 -8.28 45.80 -7.13
N ARG A 492 -7.95 46.44 -6.00
CA ARG A 492 -6.62 47.00 -5.74
C ARG A 492 -5.55 45.91 -5.56
N GLY A 493 -5.94 44.81 -4.94
CA GLY A 493 -5.11 43.64 -4.68
C GLY A 493 -5.80 42.66 -3.73
N CYS A 494 -5.04 41.76 -3.13
CA CYS A 494 -5.57 40.72 -2.25
C CYS A 494 -4.87 40.62 -0.90
N ILE A 495 -5.53 39.94 0.04
CA ILE A 495 -4.99 39.51 1.32
C ILE A 495 -5.16 38.00 1.41
N ILE A 496 -4.08 37.28 1.70
CA ILE A 496 -4.13 35.83 1.87
C ILE A 496 -4.30 35.52 3.36
N THR A 497 -5.28 34.68 3.70
CA THR A 497 -5.62 34.34 5.08
C THR A 497 -5.57 32.83 5.29
N LYS A 498 -5.60 32.38 6.56
CA LYS A 498 -5.66 30.96 6.93
C LYS A 498 -4.48 30.14 6.40
N VAL A 499 -3.30 30.76 6.26
CA VAL A 499 -2.08 30.06 5.81
C VAL A 499 -1.66 28.99 6.81
N ASP A 500 -1.93 29.19 8.10
CA ASP A 500 -1.72 28.24 9.18
C ASP A 500 -2.64 27.01 9.13
N GLU A 501 -3.80 27.14 8.51
CA GLU A 501 -4.76 26.04 8.32
C GLU A 501 -4.53 25.29 7.00
N ALA A 502 -3.76 25.88 6.07
CA ALA A 502 -3.56 25.34 4.73
C ALA A 502 -2.49 24.24 4.71
N SER A 503 -2.86 23.05 4.23
CA SER A 503 -1.88 21.98 3.96
C SER A 503 -0.93 22.34 2.82
N ARG A 504 -1.44 23.08 1.83
CA ARG A 504 -0.73 23.68 0.70
C ARG A 504 -1.44 24.97 0.32
N TYR A 505 -0.69 26.02 0.01
CA TYR A 505 -1.26 27.32 -0.38
C TYR A 505 -0.71 27.86 -1.70
N ALA A 506 0.06 27.06 -2.45
CA ALA A 506 0.59 27.48 -3.76
C ALA A 506 -0.52 27.85 -4.75
N ALA A 507 -1.70 27.23 -4.64
CA ALA A 507 -2.88 27.57 -5.44
C ALA A 507 -3.31 29.05 -5.27
N THR A 508 -3.12 29.63 -4.08
CA THR A 508 -3.42 31.04 -3.86
C THR A 508 -2.36 31.96 -4.49
N LEU A 509 -1.09 31.56 -4.47
CA LEU A 509 -0.02 32.26 -5.17
C LEU A 509 -0.21 32.19 -6.69
N ASP A 510 -0.58 31.02 -7.20
CA ASP A 510 -0.94 30.79 -8.59
C ASP A 510 -2.08 31.71 -9.05
N THR A 511 -3.17 31.79 -8.28
CA THR A 511 -4.27 32.71 -8.54
C THR A 511 -3.80 34.17 -8.52
N ALA A 512 -2.97 34.56 -7.55
CA ALA A 512 -2.44 35.93 -7.48
C ALA A 512 -1.59 36.29 -8.71
N ILE A 513 -0.76 35.37 -9.20
CA ILE A 513 0.05 35.54 -10.42
C ILE A 513 -0.85 35.65 -11.65
N ARG A 514 -1.74 34.67 -11.88
CA ARG A 514 -2.58 34.60 -13.09
C ARG A 514 -3.56 35.76 -13.19
N HIS A 515 -4.12 36.20 -12.07
CA HIS A 515 -5.04 37.34 -12.02
C HIS A 515 -4.34 38.69 -11.82
N ARG A 516 -3.02 38.70 -11.67
CA ARG A 516 -2.20 39.88 -11.38
C ARG A 516 -2.74 40.66 -10.17
N LEU A 517 -3.04 39.96 -9.09
CA LEU A 517 -3.57 40.53 -7.85
C LEU A 517 -2.42 40.76 -6.86
N PRO A 518 -2.00 42.02 -6.61
CA PRO A 518 -0.95 42.30 -5.65
C PRO A 518 -1.31 41.81 -4.24
N ILE A 519 -0.46 40.99 -3.64
CA ILE A 519 -0.63 40.49 -2.28
C ILE A 519 -0.15 41.58 -1.33
N HIS A 520 -1.08 42.18 -0.60
CA HIS A 520 -0.78 43.26 0.35
C HIS A 520 -0.42 42.73 1.73
N TYR A 521 -1.12 41.70 2.19
CA TYR A 521 -0.92 41.11 3.52
C TYR A 521 -1.12 39.61 3.49
N VAL A 522 -0.48 38.95 4.46
CA VAL A 522 -0.69 37.52 4.75
C VAL A 522 -0.99 37.33 6.22
N SER A 523 -2.02 36.53 6.52
CA SER A 523 -2.44 36.19 7.88
C SER A 523 -2.18 34.71 8.17
N ARG A 524 -1.35 34.46 9.20
CA ARG A 524 -0.88 33.12 9.62
C ARG A 524 -1.42 32.67 10.99
N GLY A 525 -2.60 33.15 11.37
CA GLY A 525 -3.29 32.66 12.57
C GLY A 525 -4.31 33.64 13.12
N GLN A 526 -4.81 33.37 14.32
CA GLN A 526 -6.02 34.03 14.82
C GLN A 526 -5.78 35.26 15.71
N ARG A 527 -4.57 35.47 16.23
CA ARG A 527 -4.28 36.60 17.14
C ARG A 527 -4.32 37.94 16.41
N VAL A 528 -4.93 38.94 17.05
CA VAL A 528 -5.04 40.32 16.58
C VAL A 528 -4.21 41.19 17.52
N PRO A 529 -3.24 41.99 17.03
CA PRO A 529 -2.86 42.21 15.62
C PRO A 529 -1.73 41.29 15.11
N GLU A 530 -1.12 40.50 15.99
CA GLU A 530 0.18 39.85 15.82
C GLU A 530 0.32 38.95 14.57
N HIS A 531 -0.73 38.23 14.18
CA HIS A 531 -0.65 37.24 13.09
C HIS A 531 -1.03 37.84 11.73
N MET A 532 -0.49 39.01 11.37
CA MET A 532 -0.59 39.61 10.02
C MET A 532 0.68 40.36 9.63
N GLU A 533 1.23 40.01 8.47
CA GLU A 533 2.52 40.51 7.98
C GLU A 533 2.43 41.03 6.55
N VAL A 534 3.38 41.90 6.19
CA VAL A 534 3.61 42.29 4.79
C VAL A 534 4.47 41.19 4.16
N PRO A 535 4.02 40.52 3.09
CA PRO A 535 4.71 39.36 2.56
C PRO A 535 5.95 39.74 1.77
N GLN A 536 6.98 38.89 1.87
CA GLN A 536 8.06 38.86 0.89
C GLN A 536 7.80 37.74 -0.12
N ALA A 537 7.99 38.02 -1.41
CA ALA A 537 7.73 37.04 -2.47
C ALA A 537 8.56 35.75 -2.28
N ALA A 538 9.84 35.89 -1.91
CA ALA A 538 10.72 34.77 -1.62
C ALA A 538 10.18 33.88 -0.49
N GLU A 539 9.76 34.47 0.63
CA GLU A 539 9.24 33.72 1.78
C GLU A 539 7.94 32.98 1.45
N LEU A 540 7.05 33.57 0.64
CA LEU A 540 5.82 32.93 0.23
C LEU A 540 6.07 31.73 -0.69
N VAL A 541 6.94 31.89 -1.68
CA VAL A 541 7.32 30.84 -2.63
C VAL A 541 8.08 29.71 -1.90
N ASP A 542 9.03 30.04 -1.03
CA ASP A 542 9.77 29.07 -0.25
C ASP A 542 8.87 28.28 0.70
N GLY A 543 7.95 28.96 1.38
CA GLY A 543 6.97 28.29 2.23
C GLY A 543 6.03 27.37 1.43
N ALA A 544 5.65 27.75 0.20
CA ALA A 544 4.86 26.89 -0.68
C ALA A 544 5.61 25.61 -1.07
N PHE A 545 6.92 25.70 -1.35
CA PHE A 545 7.77 24.53 -1.58
C PHE A 545 8.02 23.72 -0.30
N ALA A 546 8.10 24.36 0.87
CA ALA A 546 8.29 23.66 2.14
C ALA A 546 7.12 22.71 2.49
N CYS A 547 5.91 22.98 1.99
CA CYS A 547 4.75 22.10 2.11
C CYS A 547 4.93 20.75 1.38
N LEU A 548 5.90 20.61 0.47
CA LEU A 548 6.22 19.35 -0.23
C LEU A 548 6.82 18.27 0.67
N LYS A 549 7.22 18.59 1.91
CA LYS A 549 7.74 17.60 2.88
C LYS A 549 6.73 16.51 3.24
N ARG A 550 5.46 16.69 2.90
CA ARG A 550 4.39 15.69 3.03
C ARG A 550 3.91 15.29 1.61
N PRO A 551 3.67 13.99 1.33
CA PRO A 551 3.19 13.56 0.02
C PRO A 551 1.80 14.15 -0.28
N ALA A 552 1.55 14.52 -1.53
CA ALA A 552 0.25 15.04 -1.96
C ALA A 552 -0.70 13.88 -2.26
N LEU A 553 -1.89 13.88 -1.64
CA LEU A 553 -2.88 12.80 -1.80
C LEU A 553 -3.51 12.75 -3.19
N TYR A 554 -3.62 13.90 -3.88
CA TYR A 554 -4.36 14.06 -5.13
C TYR A 554 -3.46 14.37 -6.34
N THR A 555 -2.14 14.36 -6.17
CA THR A 555 -1.23 14.53 -7.30
C THR A 555 -0.88 13.15 -7.83
N PRO A 556 -1.03 12.90 -9.15
CA PRO A 556 -0.72 11.60 -9.72
C PRO A 556 0.73 11.26 -9.42
N SER A 557 0.93 10.08 -8.84
CA SER A 557 2.25 9.56 -8.52
C SER A 557 3.07 9.41 -9.81
N GLU A 558 4.38 9.21 -9.67
CA GLU A 558 5.24 8.89 -10.81
C GLU A 558 4.74 7.64 -11.57
N SER A 559 4.12 6.70 -10.87
CA SER A 559 3.42 5.57 -11.48
C SER A 559 2.12 5.94 -12.20
N ASP A 560 1.32 6.87 -11.66
CA ASP A 560 0.07 7.28 -12.30
C ASP A 560 0.31 8.14 -13.55
N LEU A 561 1.32 9.02 -13.51
CA LEU A 561 1.76 9.78 -14.69
C LEU A 561 2.39 8.85 -15.73
N ALA A 562 3.21 7.89 -15.31
CA ALA A 562 3.75 6.89 -16.21
C ALA A 562 2.65 6.02 -16.83
N ALA A 563 1.60 5.66 -16.06
CA ALA A 563 0.44 4.93 -16.55
C ALA A 563 -0.42 5.75 -17.53
N LEU A 564 -0.59 7.05 -17.28
CA LEU A 564 -1.26 7.96 -18.22
C LEU A 564 -0.43 8.16 -19.50
N TRP A 565 0.90 8.27 -19.36
CA TRP A 565 1.82 8.35 -20.50
C TRP A 565 1.91 7.03 -21.27
N SER A 566 1.78 5.87 -20.62
CA SER A 566 1.75 4.56 -21.27
C SER A 566 0.42 4.32 -21.99
N ALA A 567 -0.72 4.70 -21.38
CA ALA A 567 -2.03 4.64 -22.02
C ALA A 567 -2.10 5.54 -23.28
N SER A 568 -1.44 6.70 -23.26
CA SER A 568 -1.33 7.57 -24.43
C SER A 568 -0.29 7.06 -25.46
N ARG A 569 0.69 6.24 -25.06
CA ARG A 569 1.62 5.53 -25.98
C ARG A 569 0.94 4.37 -26.71
N GLU A 570 -0.01 3.68 -26.09
CA GLU A 570 -0.82 2.64 -26.75
C GLU A 570 -1.72 3.21 -27.85
N ALA A 571 -2.25 4.43 -27.66
CA ALA A 571 -3.03 5.14 -28.68
C ALA A 571 -2.19 5.72 -29.83
N ALA A 572 -0.89 5.99 -29.60
CA ALA A 572 -0.02 6.70 -30.54
C ALA A 572 0.89 5.81 -31.40
N GLY A 573 0.71 4.48 -31.36
CA GLY A 573 1.31 3.54 -32.32
C GLY A 573 2.79 3.77 -32.65
N GLY A 574 3.70 3.22 -31.85
CA GLY A 574 5.02 2.80 -32.35
C GLY A 574 6.26 3.50 -31.76
N GLU A 575 7.23 2.63 -31.45
CA GLU A 575 8.69 2.84 -31.37
C GLU A 575 9.27 3.64 -30.19
N LEU A 576 9.71 2.91 -29.16
CA LEU A 576 10.84 3.29 -28.30
C LEU A 576 11.61 2.01 -27.94
N ALA A 577 12.51 1.63 -28.84
CA ALA A 577 13.32 0.42 -28.78
C ALA A 577 14.75 0.67 -28.28
N ASP A 578 14.95 1.50 -27.24
CA ASP A 578 16.27 1.57 -26.58
C ASP A 578 16.23 0.94 -25.17
N PRO A 579 16.60 -0.35 -25.04
CA PRO A 579 16.63 -1.05 -23.77
C PRO A 579 17.67 -0.51 -22.79
N VAL A 580 18.68 0.27 -23.21
CA VAL A 580 19.71 0.85 -22.31
C VAL A 580 19.12 1.98 -21.46
N ARG A 581 18.46 2.95 -22.09
CA ARG A 581 17.87 4.10 -21.39
C ARG A 581 16.71 3.71 -20.48
N ARG A 582 16.01 2.64 -20.83
CA ARG A 582 14.97 1.97 -20.02
C ARG A 582 15.53 1.39 -18.72
N ARG A 583 16.70 0.74 -18.77
CA ARG A 583 17.39 0.15 -17.62
C ARG A 583 17.86 1.21 -16.62
N GLN A 584 18.34 2.34 -17.12
CA GLN A 584 18.86 3.44 -16.29
C GLN A 584 17.78 4.10 -15.43
N LEU A 585 16.54 4.20 -15.93
CA LEU A 585 15.41 4.76 -15.19
C LEU A 585 14.91 3.80 -14.09
N LEU A 586 14.86 2.50 -14.38
CA LEU A 586 14.54 1.47 -13.38
C LEU A 586 15.58 1.42 -12.26
N ALA A 587 16.88 1.43 -12.61
CA ALA A 587 17.97 1.44 -11.64
C ALA A 587 17.90 2.68 -10.73
N ALA A 588 17.59 3.87 -11.28
CA ALA A 588 17.44 5.09 -10.51
C ALA A 588 16.23 5.09 -9.55
N ALA A 589 15.13 4.43 -9.92
CA ALA A 589 13.92 4.33 -9.09
C ALA A 589 14.08 3.36 -7.90
N VAL A 590 14.91 2.31 -8.06
CA VAL A 590 15.16 1.32 -7.00
C VAL A 590 16.34 1.70 -6.09
N ALA A 591 17.27 2.55 -6.55
CA ALA A 591 18.50 2.92 -5.83
C ALA A 591 18.35 4.00 -4.73
N GLN A 592 17.14 4.36 -4.32
CA GLN A 592 16.95 5.33 -3.22
C GLN A 592 17.00 4.66 -1.83
N PRO A 593 17.45 5.36 -0.76
CA PRO A 593 17.94 6.74 -0.72
C PRO A 593 19.47 6.88 -0.56
N LEU A 594 20.23 5.78 -0.57
CA LEU A 594 21.62 5.71 -0.05
C LEU A 594 22.72 6.21 -1.01
N GLY A 595 22.37 6.83 -2.14
CA GLY A 595 23.32 7.37 -3.11
C GLY A 595 23.74 6.37 -4.19
N LYS A 596 23.95 6.88 -5.41
CA LYS A 596 24.35 6.11 -6.60
C LYS A 596 25.70 5.41 -6.42
N ARG A 597 25.80 4.21 -6.99
CA ARG A 597 27.04 3.45 -7.21
C ARG A 597 27.43 3.48 -8.69
N ALA A 598 28.52 2.80 -9.02
CA ALA A 598 28.67 2.18 -10.35
C ALA A 598 27.81 0.90 -10.45
N ASP A 599 27.81 0.09 -9.39
CA ASP A 599 27.25 -1.27 -9.42
C ASP A 599 25.72 -1.34 -9.50
N ASP A 600 24.97 -0.24 -9.33
CA ASP A 600 23.50 -0.26 -9.31
C ASP A 600 22.89 -0.65 -10.67
N GLU A 601 23.55 -0.29 -11.78
CA GLU A 601 23.09 -0.63 -13.14
C GLU A 601 23.35 -2.11 -13.45
N GLY A 602 24.52 -2.64 -13.06
CA GLY A 602 24.84 -4.07 -13.19
C GLY A 602 23.99 -4.95 -12.26
N GLU A 603 23.67 -4.46 -11.07
CA GLU A 603 22.78 -5.15 -10.13
C GLU A 603 21.33 -5.19 -10.68
N MET A 604 20.83 -4.10 -11.27
CA MET A 604 19.53 -4.10 -11.93
C MET A 604 19.48 -5.08 -13.11
N ASP A 605 20.52 -5.11 -13.95
CA ASP A 605 20.60 -6.03 -15.09
C ASP A 605 20.65 -7.49 -14.65
N ALA A 606 21.42 -7.81 -13.60
CA ALA A 606 21.44 -9.13 -13.01
C ALA A 606 20.06 -9.54 -12.45
N ALA A 607 19.35 -8.60 -11.80
CA ALA A 607 18.03 -8.86 -11.26
C ALA A 607 16.96 -9.07 -12.34
N LEU A 608 16.96 -8.25 -13.40
CA LEU A 608 16.06 -8.40 -14.55
C LEU A 608 16.37 -9.70 -15.32
N ALA A 609 17.64 -10.01 -15.55
CA ALA A 609 18.06 -11.25 -16.19
C ALA A 609 17.59 -12.47 -15.38
N TRP A 610 17.78 -12.44 -14.05
CA TRP A 610 17.30 -13.52 -13.19
C TRP A 610 15.78 -13.67 -13.22
N MET A 611 15.03 -12.58 -13.09
CA MET A 611 13.56 -12.64 -13.13
C MET A 611 13.00 -13.15 -14.46
N ASN A 612 13.69 -12.86 -15.58
CA ASN A 612 13.29 -13.32 -16.91
C ASN A 612 13.78 -14.75 -17.24
N THR A 613 14.60 -15.36 -16.37
CA THR A 613 15.15 -16.72 -16.58
C THR A 613 14.65 -17.72 -15.55
N ASP A 614 14.33 -17.29 -14.32
CA ASP A 614 13.78 -18.17 -13.29
C ASP A 614 12.33 -18.58 -13.64
N PRO A 615 12.04 -19.88 -13.78
CA PRO A 615 10.74 -20.35 -14.24
C PRO A 615 9.56 -19.87 -13.38
N ALA A 616 9.70 -19.92 -12.05
CA ALA A 616 8.63 -19.51 -11.14
C ALA A 616 8.39 -17.99 -11.19
N CYS A 617 9.45 -17.19 -11.29
CA CYS A 617 9.33 -15.74 -11.41
C CYS A 617 8.72 -15.31 -12.75
N VAL A 618 9.13 -15.94 -13.85
CA VAL A 618 8.54 -15.70 -15.19
C VAL A 618 7.04 -15.99 -15.17
N GLN A 619 6.64 -17.14 -14.65
CA GLN A 619 5.22 -17.53 -14.56
C GLN A 619 4.43 -16.60 -13.64
N ALA A 620 4.98 -16.23 -12.48
CA ALA A 620 4.32 -15.28 -11.58
C ALA A 620 4.15 -13.91 -12.23
N ARG A 621 5.13 -13.41 -12.99
CA ARG A 621 5.01 -12.12 -13.67
C ARG A 621 4.00 -12.17 -14.82
N LEU A 622 4.07 -13.18 -15.68
CA LEU A 622 3.13 -13.34 -16.79
C LEU A 622 1.70 -13.51 -16.28
N GLY A 623 1.50 -14.40 -15.30
CA GLY A 623 0.21 -14.60 -14.65
C GLY A 623 -0.34 -13.31 -14.03
N TRP A 624 0.50 -12.51 -13.37
CA TRP A 624 0.08 -11.23 -12.78
C TRP A 624 -0.37 -10.20 -13.83
N ARG A 625 0.36 -10.05 -14.95
CA ARG A 625 -0.06 -9.19 -16.08
C ARG A 625 -1.43 -9.62 -16.62
N GLU A 626 -1.62 -10.93 -16.72
CA GLU A 626 -2.83 -11.61 -17.21
C GLU A 626 -3.96 -11.73 -16.16
N PHE A 627 -3.74 -11.22 -14.93
CA PHE A 627 -4.67 -11.32 -13.80
C PHE A 627 -5.62 -10.11 -13.67
N GLY A 628 -5.10 -8.89 -13.84
CA GLY A 628 -5.86 -7.63 -13.67
C GLY A 628 -6.12 -6.83 -14.95
N GLY A 629 -5.74 -7.36 -16.12
CA GLY A 629 -5.89 -6.68 -17.41
C GLY A 629 -7.34 -6.63 -17.91
N ALA A 630 -7.62 -5.72 -18.85
CA ALA A 630 -8.95 -5.52 -19.44
C ALA A 630 -9.52 -6.73 -20.21
N ARG A 631 -8.72 -7.79 -20.41
CA ARG A 631 -9.16 -9.12 -20.84
C ARG A 631 -8.41 -10.19 -20.03
N PRO A 632 -8.96 -10.69 -18.91
CA PRO A 632 -8.29 -11.68 -18.07
C PRO A 632 -8.15 -13.03 -18.79
N LEU A 633 -7.05 -13.77 -18.54
CA LEU A 633 -6.91 -15.16 -18.98
C LEU A 633 -8.09 -16.02 -18.47
N PRO A 634 -8.45 -17.14 -19.10
CA PRO A 634 -9.29 -18.16 -18.47
C PRO A 634 -8.58 -18.78 -17.25
N THR A 635 -9.36 -19.21 -16.25
CA THR A 635 -8.85 -19.80 -15.00
C THR A 635 -7.99 -21.04 -15.26
N GLU A 636 -8.31 -21.81 -16.30
CA GLU A 636 -7.51 -22.93 -16.79
C GLU A 636 -6.05 -22.55 -17.10
N ALA A 637 -5.85 -21.42 -17.77
CA ALA A 637 -4.52 -20.99 -18.18
C ALA A 637 -3.61 -20.62 -16.99
N LEU A 638 -4.18 -20.29 -15.83
CA LEU A 638 -3.43 -19.98 -14.61
C LEU A 638 -2.83 -21.22 -13.93
N TRP A 639 -3.32 -22.43 -14.24
CA TRP A 639 -2.69 -23.67 -13.82
C TRP A 639 -1.99 -24.41 -14.97
N SER A 640 -2.49 -24.35 -16.20
CA SER A 640 -1.91 -25.11 -17.32
C SER A 640 -0.56 -24.55 -17.80
N LYS A 641 -0.39 -23.23 -17.91
CA LYS A 641 0.89 -22.61 -18.31
C LYS A 641 2.03 -22.90 -17.31
N PRO A 642 1.84 -22.77 -15.98
CA PRO A 642 2.88 -23.17 -15.04
C PRO A 642 3.22 -24.67 -15.09
N MET A 643 2.26 -25.52 -15.44
CA MET A 643 2.51 -26.95 -15.63
C MET A 643 3.32 -27.26 -16.89
N GLU A 644 3.04 -26.57 -17.99
CA GLU A 644 3.86 -26.63 -19.20
C GLU A 644 5.29 -26.18 -18.93
N MET A 645 5.47 -25.09 -18.19
CA MET A 645 6.78 -24.62 -17.75
C MET A 645 7.50 -25.67 -16.89
N ALA A 646 6.81 -26.31 -15.95
CA ALA A 646 7.41 -27.38 -15.14
C ALA A 646 7.85 -28.58 -15.99
N ARG A 647 7.12 -28.90 -17.07
CA ARG A 647 7.49 -29.95 -18.04
C ARG A 647 8.72 -29.57 -18.86
N SER A 648 8.77 -28.34 -19.39
CA SER A 648 9.89 -27.89 -20.21
C SER A 648 11.19 -27.78 -19.40
N GLU A 649 11.10 -27.35 -18.15
CA GLU A 649 12.25 -27.11 -17.28
C GLU A 649 12.73 -28.35 -16.52
N PHE A 650 12.00 -29.47 -16.60
CA PHE A 650 12.31 -30.70 -15.88
C PHE A 650 13.75 -31.18 -16.15
N SER A 651 14.10 -31.34 -17.43
CA SER A 651 15.42 -31.85 -17.83
C SER A 651 16.58 -30.90 -17.51
N ALA A 652 16.30 -29.59 -17.39
CA ALA A 652 17.30 -28.59 -17.06
C ALA A 652 17.52 -28.46 -15.54
N THR A 653 16.45 -28.62 -14.76
CA THR A 653 16.44 -28.26 -13.32
C THR A 653 16.47 -29.46 -12.38
N CYS A 654 15.85 -30.58 -12.77
CA CYS A 654 15.74 -31.80 -11.95
C CYS A 654 16.87 -32.78 -12.28
N GLN A 655 17.37 -33.53 -11.29
CA GLN A 655 18.29 -34.64 -11.56
C GLN A 655 17.56 -35.85 -12.10
N ARG A 656 16.53 -36.29 -11.37
CA ARG A 656 15.80 -37.51 -11.70
C ARG A 656 14.33 -37.46 -11.31
N HIS A 657 13.94 -36.61 -10.36
CA HIS A 657 12.55 -36.56 -9.89
C HIS A 657 12.03 -35.13 -9.81
N LEU A 658 10.73 -34.99 -10.09
CA LEU A 658 9.97 -33.80 -9.79
C LEU A 658 9.25 -34.03 -8.45
N LEU A 659 9.43 -33.16 -7.48
CA LEU A 659 8.77 -33.26 -6.19
C LEU A 659 7.46 -32.45 -6.24
N ALA A 660 6.34 -33.09 -5.90
CA ALA A 660 5.08 -32.41 -5.62
C ALA A 660 4.92 -32.32 -4.11
N ILE A 661 5.30 -31.18 -3.51
CA ILE A 661 5.22 -30.96 -2.07
C ILE A 661 3.81 -30.48 -1.71
N HIS A 662 3.11 -31.24 -0.87
CA HIS A 662 1.76 -30.93 -0.41
C HIS A 662 1.81 -30.31 0.98
N GLY A 663 1.33 -29.08 1.08
CA GLY A 663 1.33 -28.33 2.33
C GLY A 663 -0.04 -27.72 2.64
N LYS A 664 -0.15 -27.25 3.88
CA LYS A 664 -1.31 -26.49 4.33
C LYS A 664 -0.89 -25.23 5.08
N ALA A 665 -1.64 -24.16 4.91
CA ALA A 665 -1.43 -22.90 5.61
C ALA A 665 -2.77 -22.30 6.08
N PRO A 666 -2.84 -21.74 7.30
CA PRO A 666 -4.06 -21.11 7.80
C PRO A 666 -4.31 -19.77 7.09
N LEU A 667 -5.53 -19.56 6.62
CA LEU A 667 -5.99 -18.28 6.08
C LEU A 667 -6.67 -17.49 7.20
N ARG A 668 -5.88 -16.93 8.13
CA ARG A 668 -6.37 -16.19 9.30
C ARG A 668 -5.78 -14.79 9.35
N GLY A 669 -6.63 -13.78 9.52
CA GLY A 669 -6.22 -12.36 9.61
C GLY A 669 -7.15 -11.45 8.82
N ASP A 670 -6.96 -10.15 8.95
CA ASP A 670 -7.76 -9.13 8.27
C ASP A 670 -7.59 -9.24 6.75
N GLY A 671 -8.71 -9.26 6.01
CA GLY A 671 -8.71 -9.35 4.55
C GLY A 671 -8.48 -10.76 3.95
N LEU A 672 -8.48 -11.81 4.78
CA LEU A 672 -8.42 -13.21 4.33
C LEU A 672 -9.80 -13.89 4.43
N PRO A 673 -10.13 -14.87 3.56
CA PRO A 673 -11.45 -15.50 3.50
C PRO A 673 -11.75 -16.45 4.68
N GLY A 674 -10.77 -16.71 5.56
CA GLY A 674 -10.89 -17.71 6.62
C GLY A 674 -10.43 -19.12 6.19
N GLY A 675 -10.37 -20.04 7.14
CA GLY A 675 -10.17 -21.47 6.86
C GLY A 675 -8.71 -21.92 6.65
N GLN A 676 -8.51 -22.88 5.74
CA GLN A 676 -7.20 -23.47 5.41
C GLN A 676 -6.96 -23.51 3.90
N LEU A 677 -5.77 -23.07 3.49
CA LEU A 677 -5.24 -23.29 2.14
C LEU A 677 -4.50 -24.62 2.14
N HIS A 678 -4.89 -25.53 1.26
CA HIS A 678 -4.10 -26.71 0.90
C HIS A 678 -3.55 -26.50 -0.51
N ALA A 679 -2.26 -26.71 -0.72
CA ALA A 679 -1.60 -26.42 -1.99
C ALA A 679 -0.54 -27.49 -2.34
N ALA A 680 -0.30 -27.67 -3.65
CA ALA A 680 0.81 -28.47 -4.16
C ALA A 680 1.85 -27.56 -4.84
N LEU A 681 3.08 -27.60 -4.34
CA LEU A 681 4.24 -26.91 -4.90
C LEU A 681 5.09 -27.92 -5.67
N LEU A 682 5.22 -27.73 -6.98
CA LEU A 682 6.12 -28.48 -7.84
C LEU A 682 7.53 -27.89 -7.71
N MET A 683 8.51 -28.72 -7.39
CA MET A 683 9.90 -28.32 -7.26
C MET A 683 10.86 -29.42 -7.71
N SER A 684 12.06 -29.03 -8.12
CA SER A 684 13.11 -30.01 -8.43
C SER A 684 13.58 -30.74 -7.18
N ASP A 685 14.16 -31.93 -7.38
CA ASP A 685 14.88 -32.68 -6.34
C ASP A 685 16.13 -31.97 -5.77
N ARG A 686 16.46 -30.77 -6.28
CA ARG A 686 17.48 -29.85 -5.76
C ARG A 686 16.91 -28.67 -4.98
N GLY A 687 15.58 -28.50 -4.95
CA GLY A 687 14.90 -27.43 -4.19
C GLY A 687 14.54 -26.18 -4.97
N ALA A 688 14.61 -26.19 -6.30
CA ALA A 688 14.11 -25.10 -7.14
C ALA A 688 12.60 -25.25 -7.34
N ALA A 689 11.79 -24.29 -6.88
CA ALA A 689 10.35 -24.26 -7.18
C ALA A 689 10.11 -23.93 -8.66
N LEU A 690 9.15 -24.63 -9.27
CA LEU A 690 8.79 -24.49 -10.68
C LEU A 690 7.38 -23.93 -10.84
N ALA A 691 6.41 -24.43 -10.07
CA ALA A 691 5.01 -24.03 -10.17
C ALA A 691 4.21 -24.42 -8.93
N ALA A 692 3.08 -23.75 -8.69
CA ALA A 692 2.05 -24.20 -7.74
C ALA A 692 0.67 -24.28 -8.43
N PRO A 693 0.34 -25.39 -9.11
CA PRO A 693 -0.84 -25.45 -9.98
C PRO A 693 -2.13 -25.91 -9.29
N ALA A 694 -2.06 -26.54 -8.12
CA ALA A 694 -3.22 -27.17 -7.49
C ALA A 694 -3.49 -26.67 -6.06
N HIS A 695 -4.64 -26.02 -5.86
CA HIS A 695 -5.07 -25.46 -4.59
C HIS A 695 -6.47 -25.93 -4.19
N GLN A 696 -6.70 -25.96 -2.89
CA GLN A 696 -8.01 -26.17 -2.29
C GLN A 696 -8.14 -25.26 -1.08
N LEU A 697 -9.20 -24.47 -1.07
CA LEU A 697 -9.57 -23.57 0.02
C LEU A 697 -10.65 -24.25 0.83
N VAL A 698 -10.36 -24.63 2.06
CA VAL A 698 -11.33 -25.22 2.98
C VAL A 698 -11.86 -24.11 3.89
N MET A 699 -13.09 -23.67 3.65
CA MET A 699 -13.77 -22.60 4.37
C MET A 699 -14.87 -23.16 5.28
N GLN A 700 -15.50 -22.32 6.11
CA GLN A 700 -16.57 -22.77 7.03
C GLN A 700 -17.81 -23.31 6.30
N HIS A 701 -18.09 -22.80 5.10
CA HIS A 701 -19.31 -23.09 4.34
C HIS A 701 -19.09 -24.01 3.14
N GLY A 702 -17.88 -24.60 2.99
CA GLY A 702 -17.54 -25.50 1.88
C GLY A 702 -16.07 -25.43 1.47
N ALA A 703 -15.70 -26.25 0.49
CA ALA A 703 -14.36 -26.27 -0.08
C ALA A 703 -14.38 -25.85 -1.57
N VAL A 704 -13.45 -24.99 -1.95
CA VAL A 704 -13.23 -24.56 -3.35
C VAL A 704 -11.92 -25.15 -3.85
N THR A 705 -11.96 -25.90 -4.94
CA THR A 705 -10.78 -26.52 -5.58
C THR A 705 -10.44 -25.81 -6.89
N THR A 706 -9.16 -25.78 -7.27
CA THR A 706 -8.71 -25.19 -8.56
C THR A 706 -8.50 -26.23 -9.66
N TYR A 707 -8.86 -27.48 -9.39
CA TYR A 707 -8.63 -28.62 -10.27
C TYR A 707 -9.87 -29.50 -10.32
N GLU A 708 -10.18 -29.99 -11.52
CA GLU A 708 -11.30 -30.90 -11.74
C GLU A 708 -10.90 -32.33 -11.36
N THR A 709 -11.74 -32.98 -10.57
CA THR A 709 -11.61 -34.39 -10.21
C THR A 709 -12.84 -35.11 -10.72
N ALA A 710 -12.67 -36.35 -11.18
CA ALA A 710 -13.80 -37.19 -11.54
C ALA A 710 -14.68 -37.38 -10.29
N GLY A 711 -15.82 -36.68 -10.23
CA GLY A 711 -16.67 -36.60 -9.04
C GLY A 711 -16.53 -35.31 -8.22
N ALA A 712 -16.37 -34.15 -8.85
CA ALA A 712 -16.21 -32.84 -8.20
C ALA A 712 -17.26 -32.51 -7.10
N ALA A 713 -18.48 -33.04 -7.19
CA ALA A 713 -19.51 -32.88 -6.15
C ALA A 713 -19.21 -33.65 -4.84
N ALA A 714 -18.40 -34.71 -4.88
CA ALA A 714 -18.07 -35.54 -3.72
C ALA A 714 -16.96 -34.94 -2.83
N LEU A 715 -16.15 -34.01 -3.36
CA LEU A 715 -15.00 -33.45 -2.66
C LEU A 715 -15.31 -32.22 -1.77
N ALA A 716 -16.50 -31.63 -1.91
CA ALA A 716 -16.93 -30.52 -1.05
C ALA A 716 -17.05 -30.93 0.43
N ASN A 717 -17.33 -32.22 0.69
CA ASN A 717 -17.43 -32.82 2.03
C ASN A 717 -16.40 -33.93 2.28
N ALA A 718 -15.40 -34.09 1.42
CA ALA A 718 -14.43 -35.17 1.51
C ALA A 718 -13.47 -35.00 2.70
N SER A 719 -12.99 -36.12 3.23
CA SER A 719 -11.96 -36.06 4.27
C SER A 719 -10.68 -35.39 3.72
N PRO A 720 -9.84 -34.78 4.57
CA PRO A 720 -8.57 -34.20 4.11
C PRO A 720 -7.65 -35.21 3.40
N ALA A 721 -7.79 -36.50 3.71
CA ALA A 721 -7.03 -37.57 3.06
C ALA A 721 -7.54 -37.84 1.63
N ASP A 722 -8.86 -37.90 1.44
CA ASP A 722 -9.47 -38.10 0.12
C ASP A 722 -9.21 -36.90 -0.80
N ALA A 723 -9.25 -35.68 -0.24
CA ALA A 723 -8.95 -34.47 -0.99
C ALA A 723 -7.49 -34.39 -1.45
N LEU A 724 -6.57 -34.91 -0.63
CA LEU A 724 -5.17 -35.07 -1.01
C LEU A 724 -5.00 -36.16 -2.07
N ALA A 725 -5.65 -37.32 -1.93
CA ALA A 725 -5.62 -38.39 -2.93
C ALA A 725 -6.14 -37.90 -4.29
N GLY A 726 -7.27 -37.18 -4.33
CA GLY A 726 -7.80 -36.59 -5.56
C GLY A 726 -6.85 -35.59 -6.22
N ARG A 727 -6.12 -34.79 -5.42
CA ARG A 727 -5.09 -33.87 -5.94
C ARG A 727 -3.90 -34.62 -6.52
N VAL A 728 -3.45 -35.69 -5.84
CA VAL A 728 -2.35 -36.54 -6.29
C VAL A 728 -2.70 -37.18 -7.64
N GLN A 729 -3.91 -37.74 -7.74
CA GLN A 729 -4.43 -38.32 -8.98
C GLN A 729 -4.49 -37.30 -10.12
N TRP A 730 -5.04 -36.10 -9.86
CA TRP A 730 -5.09 -35.03 -10.86
C TRP A 730 -3.70 -34.61 -11.35
N LEU A 731 -2.76 -34.40 -10.42
CA LEU A 731 -1.37 -34.05 -10.77
C LEU A 731 -0.69 -35.16 -11.57
N GLY A 732 -0.92 -36.42 -11.23
CA GLY A 732 -0.39 -37.57 -11.97
C GLY A 732 -0.91 -37.62 -13.40
N ALA A 733 -2.20 -37.37 -13.61
CA ALA A 733 -2.80 -37.29 -14.95
C ALA A 733 -2.28 -36.08 -15.75
N ALA A 734 -2.09 -34.94 -15.09
CA ALA A 734 -1.71 -33.70 -15.74
C ALA A 734 -0.18 -33.56 -15.99
N LEU A 735 0.66 -34.40 -15.37
CA LEU A 735 2.11 -34.48 -15.60
C LEU A 735 2.52 -35.88 -16.11
N PRO A 736 2.02 -36.29 -17.30
CA PRO A 736 2.34 -37.62 -17.82
C PRO A 736 3.84 -37.75 -18.08
N HIS A 737 4.37 -38.96 -17.89
CA HIS A 737 5.77 -39.34 -18.15
C HIS A 737 6.83 -38.66 -17.27
N LEU A 738 6.47 -37.76 -16.36
CA LEU A 738 7.41 -37.23 -15.39
C LEU A 738 7.49 -38.14 -14.14
N PRO A 739 8.70 -38.42 -13.62
CA PRO A 739 8.87 -39.17 -12.37
C PRO A 739 8.54 -38.28 -11.17
N VAL A 740 7.25 -38.11 -10.90
CA VAL A 740 6.74 -37.27 -9.81
C VAL A 740 6.74 -38.05 -8.50
N VAL A 741 7.32 -37.46 -7.44
CA VAL A 741 7.24 -37.97 -6.06
C VAL A 741 6.41 -37.01 -5.23
N HIS A 742 5.30 -37.51 -4.67
CA HIS A 742 4.40 -36.72 -3.82
C HIS A 742 4.92 -36.69 -2.39
N VAL A 743 5.37 -35.52 -1.92
CA VAL A 743 5.91 -35.35 -0.58
C VAL A 743 4.85 -34.75 0.33
N ILE A 744 4.50 -35.45 1.40
CA ILE A 744 3.35 -35.13 2.26
C ILE A 744 3.77 -35.03 3.73
N ASP A 745 3.22 -34.04 4.44
CA ASP A 745 3.70 -33.65 5.77
C ASP A 745 3.15 -34.53 6.92
N ALA A 746 2.01 -35.19 6.68
CA ALA A 746 1.41 -36.19 7.55
C ALA A 746 0.48 -37.07 6.71
N GLY A 747 0.62 -38.40 6.79
CA GLY A 747 -0.26 -39.36 6.15
C GLY A 747 -0.73 -40.45 7.11
N THR A 748 -1.80 -41.13 6.74
CA THR A 748 -2.33 -42.30 7.44
C THR A 748 -1.97 -43.56 6.66
N ALA A 749 -1.98 -44.73 7.32
CA ALA A 749 -1.75 -46.01 6.64
C ALA A 749 -2.73 -46.24 5.48
N ALA A 750 -4.00 -45.83 5.64
CA ALA A 750 -5.00 -45.90 4.58
C ALA A 750 -4.62 -45.03 3.37
N LEU A 751 -4.22 -43.77 3.59
CA LEU A 751 -3.78 -42.89 2.51
C LEU A 751 -2.55 -43.47 1.78
N TRP A 752 -1.56 -43.97 2.52
CA TRP A 752 -0.35 -44.57 1.93
C TRP A 752 -0.67 -45.81 1.09
N ALA A 753 -1.60 -46.64 1.53
CA ALA A 753 -2.08 -47.78 0.75
C ALA A 753 -2.77 -47.30 -0.54
N THR A 754 -3.72 -46.37 -0.45
CA THR A 754 -4.43 -45.82 -1.61
C THR A 754 -3.47 -45.22 -2.64
N LEU A 755 -2.49 -44.41 -2.22
CA LEU A 755 -1.52 -43.81 -3.15
C LEU A 755 -0.62 -44.88 -3.82
N SER A 756 -0.28 -45.93 -3.08
CA SER A 756 0.54 -47.03 -3.61
C SER A 756 -0.23 -47.91 -4.60
N GLU A 757 -1.50 -48.23 -4.30
CA GLU A 757 -2.41 -48.97 -5.17
C GLU A 757 -2.68 -48.22 -6.48
N GLN A 758 -2.75 -46.89 -6.41
CA GLN A 758 -2.86 -46.01 -7.60
C GLN A 758 -1.55 -45.85 -8.37
N GLY A 759 -0.46 -46.48 -7.92
CA GLY A 759 0.84 -46.45 -8.60
C GLY A 759 1.62 -45.15 -8.43
N HIS A 760 1.24 -44.27 -7.49
CA HIS A 760 1.93 -43.02 -7.25
C HIS A 760 3.14 -43.21 -6.31
N ALA A 761 4.27 -42.60 -6.65
CA ALA A 761 5.43 -42.53 -5.77
C ALA A 761 5.21 -41.44 -4.70
N TRP A 762 5.42 -41.76 -3.43
CA TRP A 762 5.19 -40.82 -2.32
C TRP A 762 6.24 -40.92 -1.22
N LEU A 763 6.44 -39.81 -0.51
CA LEU A 763 7.26 -39.69 0.69
C LEU A 763 6.43 -38.99 1.76
N SER A 764 6.18 -39.65 2.88
CA SER A 764 5.46 -39.08 4.01
C SER A 764 6.41 -38.77 5.15
N ARG A 765 6.42 -37.51 5.60
CA ARG A 765 7.13 -37.14 6.82
C ARG A 765 6.36 -37.67 8.04
N CYS A 766 7.08 -38.30 8.95
CA CYS A 766 6.51 -38.92 10.13
C CYS A 766 7.08 -38.34 11.42
N THR A 767 6.33 -38.48 12.51
CA THR A 767 6.86 -38.18 13.85
C THR A 767 7.71 -39.36 14.33
N GLY A 768 8.75 -39.09 15.12
CA GLY A 768 9.57 -40.15 15.72
C GLY A 768 8.78 -41.10 16.63
N ALA A 769 7.61 -40.68 17.10
CA ALA A 769 6.71 -41.48 17.94
C ALA A 769 5.80 -42.44 17.16
N LEU A 770 5.81 -42.41 15.82
CA LEU A 770 5.01 -43.32 15.01
C LEU A 770 5.39 -44.77 15.32
N ARG A 771 4.39 -45.60 15.64
CA ARG A 771 4.56 -47.02 15.95
C ARG A 771 4.77 -47.81 14.67
N VAL A 772 5.79 -48.66 14.67
CA VAL A 772 6.18 -49.51 13.55
C VAL A 772 6.62 -50.89 14.06
N MET A 773 6.70 -51.85 13.15
CA MET A 773 7.27 -53.18 13.41
C MET A 773 8.68 -53.23 12.81
N GLN A 774 9.68 -53.59 13.60
CA GLN A 774 11.03 -53.89 13.12
C GLN A 774 11.33 -55.34 13.49
N GLU A 775 11.55 -56.21 12.50
CA GLU A 775 11.81 -57.65 12.73
C GLU A 775 10.77 -58.28 13.67
N GLU A 776 9.48 -58.11 13.35
CA GLU A 776 8.34 -58.59 14.17
C GLU A 776 8.23 -58.01 15.60
N THR A 777 9.05 -57.01 15.94
CA THR A 777 9.01 -56.35 17.25
C THR A 777 8.33 -54.97 17.16
N PRO A 778 7.25 -54.71 17.93
CA PRO A 778 6.64 -53.39 17.99
C PRO A 778 7.60 -52.35 18.61
N THR A 779 7.87 -51.30 17.86
CA THR A 779 8.77 -50.20 18.26
C THR A 779 8.27 -48.85 17.74
N ILE A 780 9.07 -47.81 17.86
CA ILE A 780 8.80 -46.47 17.29
C ILE A 780 9.93 -46.05 16.37
N LEU A 781 9.62 -45.21 15.37
CA LEU A 781 10.61 -44.72 14.39
C LEU A 781 11.87 -44.13 15.04
N GLN A 782 11.73 -43.41 16.14
CA GLN A 782 12.86 -42.82 16.86
C GLN A 782 13.81 -43.87 17.44
N ALA A 783 13.29 -45.02 17.88
CA ALA A 783 14.10 -46.11 18.41
C ALA A 783 14.85 -46.83 17.28
N VAL A 784 14.15 -47.13 16.17
CA VAL A 784 14.76 -47.67 14.94
C VAL A 784 15.88 -46.76 14.48
N ALA A 785 15.63 -45.46 14.38
CA ALA A 785 16.62 -44.49 13.92
C ALA A 785 17.87 -44.36 14.81
N LYS A 786 17.82 -44.79 16.08
CA LYS A 786 19.02 -44.80 16.94
C LYS A 786 19.95 -45.97 16.65
N SER A 787 19.44 -47.09 16.13
CA SER A 787 20.23 -48.28 15.80
C SER A 787 20.81 -48.26 14.38
N LEU A 788 20.36 -47.34 13.52
CA LEU A 788 20.84 -47.25 12.14
C LEU A 788 22.26 -46.68 12.02
N GLY A 789 23.03 -47.27 11.11
CA GLY A 789 24.29 -46.69 10.62
C GLY A 789 24.00 -45.53 9.68
N TYR A 790 24.47 -44.33 10.04
CA TYR A 790 24.29 -43.14 9.21
C TYR A 790 25.52 -42.93 8.31
N VAL A 791 25.25 -42.60 7.05
CA VAL A 791 26.26 -42.27 6.06
C VAL A 791 26.17 -40.76 5.76
N PRO A 792 27.30 -40.04 5.69
CA PRO A 792 27.28 -38.65 5.27
C PRO A 792 26.78 -38.53 3.83
N VAL A 793 25.88 -37.58 3.58
CA VAL A 793 25.82 -36.92 2.27
C VAL A 793 27.07 -36.05 2.18
N GLY A 794 27.71 -36.03 1.01
CA GLY A 794 29.01 -35.37 0.80
C GLY A 794 28.94 -33.83 0.81
N GLN A 795 29.49 -33.20 -0.23
CA GLN A 795 29.35 -31.76 -0.43
C GLN A 795 27.92 -31.42 -0.86
N ALA A 796 27.02 -31.27 0.11
CA ALA A 796 25.74 -30.60 -0.11
C ALA A 796 26.04 -29.13 -0.44
N GLY A 797 25.71 -28.70 -1.66
CA GLY A 797 25.86 -27.30 -2.09
C GLY A 797 24.90 -26.37 -1.35
N ASP A 798 24.51 -25.27 -1.99
CA ASP A 798 23.51 -24.29 -1.51
C ASP A 798 22.07 -24.85 -1.48
N MET A 799 21.88 -26.06 -0.93
CA MET A 799 20.56 -26.67 -0.81
C MET A 799 19.76 -25.96 0.29
N PRO A 800 18.49 -25.58 0.03
CA PRO A 800 17.62 -25.02 1.05
C PRO A 800 17.54 -25.92 2.29
N GLY A 801 17.72 -25.35 3.48
CA GLY A 801 17.60 -26.06 4.76
C GLY A 801 18.88 -26.65 5.33
N LEU A 802 20.01 -26.51 4.64
CA LEU A 802 21.33 -26.90 5.15
C LEU A 802 22.13 -25.72 5.71
N THR A 803 21.46 -24.59 5.95
CA THR A 803 22.06 -23.42 6.59
C THR A 803 21.14 -22.96 7.71
N VAL A 804 21.70 -22.74 8.91
CA VAL A 804 20.97 -22.19 10.06
C VAL A 804 21.63 -20.90 10.51
N MET A 805 20.82 -19.92 10.88
CA MET A 805 21.31 -18.66 11.46
C MET A 805 21.64 -18.87 12.94
N LYS A 806 22.90 -18.66 13.31
CA LYS A 806 23.36 -18.66 14.71
C LYS A 806 24.11 -17.36 14.95
N ASP A 807 23.67 -16.57 15.93
CA ASP A 807 24.23 -15.25 16.24
C ASP A 807 24.30 -14.31 15.01
N ASP A 808 23.23 -14.32 14.20
CA ASP A 808 23.13 -13.57 12.93
C ASP A 808 24.16 -13.97 11.84
N LYS A 809 24.87 -15.10 12.01
CA LYS A 809 25.77 -15.69 11.01
C LYS A 809 25.19 -16.98 10.42
N PRO A 810 25.26 -17.18 9.09
CA PRO A 810 24.87 -18.43 8.48
C PRO A 810 25.89 -19.53 8.82
N VAL A 811 25.40 -20.64 9.38
CA VAL A 811 26.19 -21.82 9.73
C VAL A 811 25.72 -22.98 8.86
N ALA A 812 26.64 -23.55 8.07
CA ALA A 812 26.36 -24.70 7.22
C ALA A 812 26.22 -25.99 8.06
N LEU A 813 25.20 -26.78 7.74
CA LEU A 813 24.88 -28.06 8.37
C LEU A 813 25.32 -29.21 7.47
N ARG A 814 25.75 -30.31 8.09
CA ARG A 814 26.03 -31.58 7.41
C ARG A 814 24.79 -32.45 7.46
N LEU A 815 24.44 -33.05 6.31
CA LEU A 815 23.31 -33.98 6.19
C LEU A 815 23.83 -35.42 6.24
N TRP A 816 23.29 -36.22 7.14
CA TRP A 816 23.58 -37.65 7.26
C TRP A 816 22.29 -38.43 7.02
N ALA A 817 22.38 -39.49 6.22
CA ALA A 817 21.23 -40.31 5.85
C ALA A 817 21.38 -41.74 6.34
N ALA A 818 20.26 -42.36 6.73
CA ALA A 818 20.18 -43.78 7.00
C ALA A 818 18.87 -44.32 6.45
N GLY A 819 18.86 -45.58 6.00
CA GLY A 819 17.67 -46.23 5.46
C GLY A 819 17.53 -47.66 5.96
N THR A 820 16.29 -48.10 6.16
CA THR A 820 15.94 -49.50 6.51
C THR A 820 14.50 -49.79 6.07
N GLU A 821 14.02 -51.00 6.30
CA GLU A 821 12.62 -51.38 6.07
C GLU A 821 11.92 -51.58 7.41
N VAL A 822 10.65 -51.15 7.47
CA VAL A 822 9.80 -51.28 8.66
C VAL A 822 8.40 -51.67 8.26
N GLY A 823 7.75 -52.53 9.04
CA GLY A 823 6.33 -52.85 8.90
C GLY A 823 5.44 -51.80 9.56
N LEU A 824 4.23 -51.61 9.04
CA LEU A 824 3.23 -50.75 9.67
C LEU A 824 2.45 -51.54 10.73
N ALA A 825 2.35 -50.99 11.94
CA ALA A 825 1.54 -51.58 13.01
C ALA A 825 0.04 -51.25 12.80
N ALA A 826 -0.60 -51.86 11.80
CA ALA A 826 -2.05 -51.74 11.57
C ALA A 826 -2.79 -53.01 12.05
N ARG A 827 -3.96 -52.84 12.67
CA ARG A 827 -4.81 -53.98 13.06
C ARG A 827 -5.52 -54.53 11.82
N GLY A 828 -5.21 -55.76 11.41
CA GLY A 828 -6.04 -56.54 10.49
C GLY A 828 -5.61 -56.59 9.02
N THR A 829 -4.46 -56.02 8.66
CA THR A 829 -3.82 -56.21 7.36
C THR A 829 -2.34 -56.54 7.59
N ASP A 830 -1.78 -57.50 6.85
CA ASP A 830 -0.33 -57.69 6.77
C ASP A 830 0.28 -56.35 6.34
N GLY A 831 0.83 -55.61 7.30
CA GLY A 831 1.32 -54.27 7.09
C GLY A 831 2.50 -54.33 6.15
N GLY A 832 2.29 -53.99 4.88
CA GLY A 832 3.33 -54.01 3.85
C GLY A 832 4.61 -53.34 4.34
N LEU A 833 5.76 -53.95 4.04
CA LEU A 833 7.07 -53.38 4.34
C LEU A 833 7.20 -52.02 3.65
N MET A 834 7.48 -51.00 4.46
CA MET A 834 7.69 -49.63 4.01
C MET A 834 9.16 -49.27 4.21
N ARG A 835 9.70 -48.49 3.29
CA ARG A 835 11.07 -47.99 3.44
C ARG A 835 11.08 -46.80 4.40
N LEU A 836 11.84 -46.93 5.48
CA LEU A 836 12.17 -45.84 6.39
C LEU A 836 13.46 -45.17 5.94
N VAL A 837 13.44 -43.83 5.81
CA VAL A 837 14.64 -43.01 5.65
C VAL A 837 14.70 -41.98 6.76
N CYS A 838 15.87 -41.85 7.38
CA CYS A 838 16.16 -40.86 8.41
C CYS A 838 17.20 -39.87 7.92
N ALA A 839 16.93 -38.57 8.12
CA ALA A 839 17.86 -37.49 7.85
C ALA A 839 18.30 -36.85 9.17
N LYS A 840 19.61 -36.83 9.46
CA LYS A 840 20.21 -36.12 10.59
C LYS A 840 20.91 -34.87 10.09
N LEU A 841 20.53 -33.72 10.63
CA LEU A 841 21.23 -32.45 10.42
C LEU A 841 22.20 -32.22 11.57
N ILE A 842 23.48 -32.03 11.25
CA ILE A 842 24.56 -31.92 12.23
C ILE A 842 25.28 -30.58 12.03
N ASP A 843 25.49 -29.82 13.09
CA ASP A 843 26.26 -28.58 13.03
C ASP A 843 27.78 -28.85 12.88
N PRO A 844 28.60 -27.83 12.59
CA PRO A 844 30.04 -28.00 12.48
C PRO A 844 30.72 -28.47 13.76
N ALA A 845 30.09 -28.30 14.93
CA ALA A 845 30.58 -28.78 16.23
C ALA A 845 30.22 -30.27 16.47
N GLY A 846 29.54 -30.93 15.54
CA GLY A 846 29.14 -32.33 15.65
C GLY A 846 27.83 -32.54 16.43
N LYS A 847 27.12 -31.47 16.82
CA LYS A 847 25.84 -31.56 17.51
C LYS A 847 24.72 -31.80 16.52
N VAL A 848 23.86 -32.78 16.82
CA VAL A 848 22.63 -33.02 16.05
C VAL A 848 21.65 -31.87 16.30
N VAL A 849 21.34 -31.12 15.24
CA VAL A 849 20.39 -30.00 15.24
C VAL A 849 18.96 -30.52 15.13
N SER A 850 18.72 -31.44 14.20
CA SER A 850 17.41 -32.06 14.02
C SER A 850 17.52 -33.44 13.37
N VAL A 851 16.47 -34.24 13.56
CA VAL A 851 16.30 -35.54 12.90
C VAL A 851 14.93 -35.58 12.25
N LEU A 852 14.88 -35.89 10.96
CA LEU A 852 13.66 -36.04 10.18
C LEU A 852 13.47 -37.51 9.82
N TYR A 853 12.22 -37.97 9.89
CA TYR A 853 11.83 -39.34 9.60
C TYR A 853 10.86 -39.35 8.43
N GLY A 854 11.11 -40.22 7.46
CA GLY A 854 10.27 -40.39 6.27
C GLY A 854 9.94 -41.85 6.02
N LEU A 855 8.67 -42.13 5.74
CA LEU A 855 8.23 -43.39 5.14
C LEU A 855 7.96 -43.18 3.66
N THR A 856 8.30 -44.15 2.82
CA THR A 856 8.14 -44.03 1.37
C THR A 856 7.96 -45.40 0.71
N ASN A 857 7.21 -45.42 -0.39
CA ASN A 857 7.15 -46.55 -1.33
C ASN A 857 8.21 -46.45 -2.45
N VAL A 858 9.03 -45.39 -2.46
CA VAL A 858 10.10 -45.21 -3.45
C VAL A 858 11.22 -46.20 -3.18
N SER A 859 11.49 -47.06 -4.16
CA SER A 859 12.50 -48.11 -4.04
C SER A 859 13.91 -47.55 -3.98
N VAL A 860 14.87 -48.37 -3.52
CA VAL A 860 16.29 -48.02 -3.50
C VAL A 860 16.83 -47.77 -4.92
N THR A 861 16.28 -48.44 -5.94
CA THR A 861 16.69 -48.27 -7.35
C THR A 861 16.17 -46.98 -7.96
N GLN A 862 15.01 -46.49 -7.50
CA GLN A 862 14.46 -45.20 -7.89
C GLN A 862 15.23 -44.05 -7.22
N ALA A 863 15.41 -44.09 -5.89
CA ALA A 863 16.13 -43.07 -5.15
C ALA A 863 16.93 -43.66 -3.97
N ASP A 864 18.18 -43.26 -3.81
CA ASP A 864 19.00 -43.67 -2.68
C ASP A 864 18.56 -42.98 -1.37
N ALA A 865 19.07 -43.45 -0.22
CA ALA A 865 18.72 -42.87 1.07
C ALA A 865 19.14 -41.39 1.16
N ALA A 866 20.20 -40.99 0.45
CA ALA A 866 20.67 -39.61 0.39
C ALA A 866 19.67 -38.69 -0.33
N ALA A 867 19.10 -39.11 -1.45
CA ALA A 867 18.07 -38.37 -2.19
C ALA A 867 16.79 -38.21 -1.36
N VAL A 868 16.31 -39.28 -0.74
CA VAL A 868 15.11 -39.20 0.11
C VAL A 868 15.36 -38.32 1.34
N ALA A 869 16.55 -38.40 1.95
CA ALA A 869 16.93 -37.52 3.06
C ALA A 869 16.95 -36.03 2.64
N ARG A 870 17.44 -35.72 1.43
CA ARG A 870 17.36 -34.38 0.84
C ARG A 870 15.91 -33.91 0.68
N TRP A 871 15.02 -34.76 0.19
CA TRP A 871 13.60 -34.42 0.02
C TRP A 871 12.89 -34.16 1.35
N LEU A 872 13.26 -34.88 2.43
CA LEU A 872 12.76 -34.60 3.77
C LEU A 872 13.15 -33.21 4.27
N VAL A 873 14.40 -32.79 4.02
CA VAL A 873 14.86 -31.43 4.35
C VAL A 873 14.10 -30.38 3.54
N LEU A 874 13.94 -30.59 2.23
CA LEU A 874 13.16 -29.69 1.37
C LEU A 874 11.71 -29.53 1.83
N ASN A 875 11.05 -30.64 2.19
CA ASN A 875 9.69 -30.60 2.70
C ASN A 875 9.55 -29.77 3.98
N ASP A 876 10.52 -29.87 4.90
CA ASP A 876 10.49 -29.05 6.12
C ASP A 876 10.64 -27.54 5.80
N GLN A 877 11.52 -27.21 4.86
CA GLN A 877 11.74 -25.82 4.46
C GLN A 877 10.57 -25.23 3.64
N ALA A 878 9.96 -26.03 2.77
CA ALA A 878 8.87 -25.64 1.88
C ALA A 878 7.64 -25.07 2.60
N LYS A 879 7.50 -25.30 3.93
CA LYS A 879 6.53 -24.61 4.80
C LYS A 879 6.57 -23.08 4.66
N SER A 880 7.73 -22.50 4.34
CA SER A 880 7.85 -21.06 4.07
C SER A 880 7.14 -20.63 2.77
N ALA A 881 7.17 -21.45 1.72
CA ALA A 881 6.48 -21.18 0.46
C ALA A 881 4.96 -21.03 0.67
N PHE A 882 4.34 -21.93 1.43
CA PHE A 882 2.91 -21.86 1.75
C PHE A 882 2.55 -20.62 2.58
N ARG A 883 3.48 -20.13 3.43
CA ARG A 883 3.29 -18.84 4.13
C ARG A 883 3.34 -17.67 3.17
N TYR A 884 4.24 -17.67 2.18
CA TYR A 884 4.27 -16.66 1.13
C TYR A 884 2.97 -16.64 0.32
N MET A 885 2.38 -17.81 0.01
CA MET A 885 1.08 -17.89 -0.66
C MET A 885 -0.02 -17.16 0.15
N VAL A 886 -0.07 -17.35 1.47
CA VAL A 886 -1.02 -16.62 2.33
C VAL A 886 -0.75 -15.12 2.33
N HIS A 887 0.52 -14.69 2.40
CA HIS A 887 0.88 -13.28 2.34
C HIS A 887 0.61 -12.62 0.99
N ALA A 888 0.61 -13.39 -0.10
CA ALA A 888 0.26 -12.94 -1.44
C ALA A 888 -1.26 -12.76 -1.64
N TRP A 889 -2.09 -13.26 -0.72
CA TRP A 889 -3.54 -13.25 -0.86
C TRP A 889 -4.12 -11.83 -0.87
N GLN A 890 -3.82 -11.04 0.16
CA GLN A 890 -4.40 -9.71 0.35
C GLN A 890 -4.04 -8.72 -0.79
N PRO A 891 -2.79 -8.66 -1.28
CA PRO A 891 -2.44 -7.83 -2.45
C PRO A 891 -3.19 -8.17 -3.75
N LEU A 892 -3.79 -9.36 -3.84
CA LEU A 892 -4.54 -9.83 -5.01
C LEU A 892 -6.07 -9.69 -4.87
N ALA A 893 -6.56 -9.17 -3.72
CA ALA A 893 -7.99 -9.11 -3.45
C ALA A 893 -8.72 -8.06 -4.31
N GLY A 894 -9.94 -8.37 -4.75
CA GLY A 894 -10.80 -7.46 -5.51
C GLY A 894 -10.94 -7.77 -7.01
N ALA A 895 -10.28 -8.81 -7.53
CA ALA A 895 -10.35 -9.24 -8.94
C ALA A 895 -11.69 -9.89 -9.38
N GLY A 896 -12.80 -9.53 -8.73
CA GLY A 896 -14.14 -10.07 -8.99
C GLY A 896 -14.82 -10.66 -7.75
N THR A 897 -16.07 -11.07 -7.90
CA THR A 897 -16.89 -11.73 -6.87
C THR A 897 -17.30 -13.13 -7.33
N GLY A 898 -17.23 -14.13 -6.44
CA GLY A 898 -17.63 -15.52 -6.71
C GLY A 898 -16.49 -16.55 -6.62
N ASP A 899 -16.83 -17.83 -6.80
CA ASP A 899 -15.91 -18.97 -6.65
C ASP A 899 -14.77 -18.96 -7.68
N ASP A 900 -15.05 -18.54 -8.92
CA ASP A 900 -14.02 -18.39 -9.96
C ASP A 900 -12.97 -17.34 -9.56
N ALA A 901 -13.39 -16.20 -9.00
CA ALA A 901 -12.46 -15.18 -8.50
C ALA A 901 -11.56 -15.72 -7.37
N LEU A 902 -12.12 -16.53 -6.46
CA LEU A 902 -11.37 -17.19 -5.39
C LEU A 902 -10.38 -18.23 -5.93
N GLN A 903 -10.77 -19.03 -6.93
CA GLN A 903 -9.90 -20.01 -7.59
C GLN A 903 -8.72 -19.32 -8.26
N ARG A 904 -8.98 -18.26 -9.03
CA ARG A 904 -7.95 -17.46 -9.70
C ARG A 904 -7.00 -16.83 -8.70
N GLN A 905 -7.52 -16.24 -7.63
CA GLN A 905 -6.72 -15.65 -6.57
C GLN A 905 -5.83 -16.70 -5.89
N ALA A 906 -6.34 -17.90 -5.63
CA ALA A 906 -5.56 -19.00 -5.09
C ALA A 906 -4.43 -19.45 -6.03
N LEU A 907 -4.71 -19.60 -7.33
CA LEU A 907 -3.70 -19.93 -8.34
C LEU A 907 -2.59 -18.88 -8.39
N MET A 908 -2.96 -17.60 -8.47
CA MET A 908 -2.01 -16.49 -8.53
C MET A 908 -1.18 -16.36 -7.23
N ALA A 909 -1.82 -16.51 -6.07
CA ALA A 909 -1.14 -16.55 -4.77
C ALA A 909 -0.16 -17.73 -4.67
N GLY A 910 -0.54 -18.89 -5.21
CA GLY A 910 0.31 -20.06 -5.38
C GLY A 910 1.58 -19.76 -6.16
N GLN A 911 1.44 -19.21 -7.36
CA GLN A 911 2.58 -18.89 -8.23
C GLN A 911 3.48 -17.81 -7.62
N LEU A 912 2.92 -16.79 -6.97
CA LEU A 912 3.72 -15.83 -6.19
C LEU A 912 4.45 -16.50 -5.02
N GLY A 913 3.84 -17.48 -4.36
CA GLY A 913 4.49 -18.28 -3.32
C GLY A 913 5.69 -19.07 -3.85
N ALA A 914 5.59 -19.65 -5.04
CA ALA A 914 6.70 -20.33 -5.72
C ALA A 914 7.82 -19.36 -6.10
N ALA A 915 7.50 -18.18 -6.63
CA ALA A 915 8.47 -17.14 -6.95
C ALA A 915 9.15 -16.58 -5.69
N CYS A 916 8.39 -16.36 -4.61
CA CYS A 916 8.94 -15.92 -3.31
C CYS A 916 9.85 -16.98 -2.69
N TRP A 917 9.56 -18.27 -2.88
CA TRP A 917 10.46 -19.35 -2.48
C TRP A 917 11.80 -19.27 -3.22
N GLN A 918 11.78 -19.09 -4.54
CA GLN A 918 12.99 -18.91 -5.35
C GLN A 918 13.76 -17.67 -4.91
N LEU A 919 13.06 -16.56 -4.74
CA LEU A 919 13.65 -15.33 -4.24
C LEU A 919 14.31 -15.51 -2.87
N ALA A 920 13.77 -16.35 -1.98
CA ALA A 920 14.34 -16.57 -0.65
C ALA A 920 15.56 -17.51 -0.66
N HIS A 921 15.59 -18.52 -1.53
CA HIS A 921 16.57 -19.61 -1.42
C HIS A 921 17.54 -19.71 -2.60
N ALA A 922 17.24 -19.14 -3.76
CA ALA A 922 18.13 -19.21 -4.90
C ALA A 922 19.37 -18.32 -4.65
N PRO A 923 20.59 -18.84 -4.83
CA PRO A 923 21.82 -18.08 -4.58
C PRO A 923 21.95 -16.88 -5.54
N ASN A 924 21.57 -17.07 -6.80
CA ASN A 924 21.56 -16.04 -7.85
C ASN A 924 20.49 -14.94 -7.63
N ALA A 925 19.52 -15.14 -6.73
CA ALA A 925 18.53 -14.12 -6.38
C ALA A 925 19.03 -13.10 -5.34
N ALA A 926 20.30 -13.18 -4.89
CA ALA A 926 20.86 -12.30 -3.86
C ALA A 926 20.80 -10.80 -4.22
N VAL A 927 20.95 -10.48 -5.50
CA VAL A 927 20.83 -9.10 -6.00
C VAL A 927 19.37 -8.65 -5.94
N MET A 928 18.43 -9.46 -6.45
CA MET A 928 17.01 -9.18 -6.40
C MET A 928 16.50 -8.97 -4.96
N ARG A 929 16.95 -9.80 -4.00
CA ARG A 929 16.60 -9.65 -2.57
C ARG A 929 17.01 -8.28 -2.02
N ARG A 930 18.20 -7.78 -2.38
CA ARG A 930 18.70 -6.46 -1.95
C ARG A 930 17.88 -5.33 -2.58
N LEU A 931 17.55 -5.45 -3.87
CA LEU A 931 16.71 -4.46 -4.56
C LEU A 931 15.31 -4.36 -3.94
N LEU A 932 14.67 -5.51 -3.65
CA LEU A 932 13.36 -5.54 -3.01
C LEU A 932 13.40 -5.02 -1.57
N GLN A 933 14.51 -5.22 -0.85
CA GLN A 933 14.74 -4.59 0.46
C GLN A 933 14.74 -3.06 0.33
N ASN A 934 15.54 -2.51 -0.60
CA ASN A 934 15.62 -1.07 -0.82
C ASN A 934 14.26 -0.45 -1.21
N LEU A 935 13.49 -1.15 -2.06
CA LEU A 935 12.16 -0.71 -2.51
C LEU A 935 11.16 -0.51 -1.34
N MET A 936 11.35 -1.24 -0.24
CA MET A 936 10.49 -1.19 0.94
C MET A 936 11.08 -0.33 2.07
N GLY A 937 12.15 0.43 1.81
CA GLY A 937 12.72 1.41 2.72
C GLY A 937 13.87 0.88 3.60
N PRO A 938 14.18 1.57 4.72
CA PRO A 938 15.46 1.41 5.42
C PRO A 938 15.54 0.19 6.36
N GLU A 939 14.57 -0.73 6.34
CA GLU A 939 14.61 -1.91 7.21
C GLU A 939 15.76 -2.86 6.83
N ARG A 940 16.42 -3.43 7.85
CA ARG A 940 17.66 -4.19 7.68
C ARG A 940 17.48 -5.63 7.17
N LYS A 941 16.24 -6.17 7.16
CA LYS A 941 15.88 -7.56 6.80
C LYS A 941 14.41 -7.61 6.33
N LEU A 942 14.11 -7.54 5.02
CA LEU A 942 12.73 -7.54 4.47
C LEU A 942 11.89 -8.68 5.07
N PRO A 943 10.83 -8.39 5.85
CA PRO A 943 10.06 -9.43 6.53
C PRO A 943 9.26 -10.26 5.54
N ALA A 944 9.08 -11.55 5.81
CA ALA A 944 8.41 -12.50 4.90
C ALA A 944 7.02 -12.05 4.41
N ARG A 945 6.27 -11.34 5.27
CA ARG A 945 4.95 -10.76 4.93
C ARG A 945 5.00 -9.69 3.84
N LEU A 946 6.12 -8.98 3.70
CA LEU A 946 6.29 -7.90 2.72
C LEU A 946 6.96 -8.38 1.43
N VAL A 947 7.43 -9.63 1.36
CA VAL A 947 8.09 -10.17 0.16
C VAL A 947 7.14 -10.22 -1.04
N PRO A 948 5.92 -10.80 -0.97
CA PRO A 948 5.02 -10.79 -2.12
C PRO A 948 4.58 -9.39 -2.56
N PRO A 949 4.18 -8.45 -1.66
CA PRO A 949 3.91 -7.07 -2.05
C PRO A 949 5.09 -6.37 -2.71
N ALA A 950 6.32 -6.57 -2.22
CA ALA A 950 7.52 -5.99 -2.81
C ALA A 950 7.76 -6.53 -4.23
N LEU A 951 7.58 -7.84 -4.43
CA LEU A 951 7.71 -8.47 -5.74
C LEU A 951 6.67 -7.96 -6.74
N LEU A 952 5.41 -7.80 -6.32
CA LEU A 952 4.35 -7.22 -7.16
C LEU A 952 4.63 -5.77 -7.53
N ARG A 953 5.11 -4.97 -6.57
CA ARG A 953 5.54 -3.58 -6.84
C ARG A 953 6.68 -3.55 -7.85
N PHE A 954 7.63 -4.48 -7.74
CA PHE A 954 8.71 -4.61 -8.71
C PHE A 954 8.19 -5.02 -10.10
N PHE A 955 7.27 -5.97 -10.20
CA PHE A 955 6.63 -6.31 -11.48
C PHE A 955 5.96 -5.09 -12.12
N ALA A 956 5.19 -4.33 -11.34
CA ALA A 956 4.56 -3.09 -11.81
C ALA A 956 5.59 -2.07 -12.32
N MET A 957 6.71 -1.89 -11.61
CA MET A 957 7.79 -1.01 -12.08
C MET A 957 8.39 -1.48 -13.40
N VAL A 958 8.65 -2.79 -13.55
CA VAL A 958 9.25 -3.34 -14.78
C VAL A 958 8.28 -3.28 -15.96
N GLU A 959 6.98 -3.47 -15.73
CA GLU A 959 5.93 -3.28 -16.73
C GLU A 959 5.73 -1.83 -17.13
N MET A 960 5.68 -0.90 -16.17
CA MET A 960 5.64 0.55 -16.46
C MET A 960 6.85 1.01 -17.28
N ALA A 961 7.98 0.35 -17.11
CA ALA A 961 9.18 0.61 -17.90
C ALA A 961 9.17 -0.07 -19.28
N GLY A 962 8.28 -1.04 -19.55
CA GLY A 962 8.12 -1.73 -20.84
C GLY A 962 7.23 -1.00 -21.81
#